data_AF-A0A4Z1CBU2-F1
#
_entry.id   AF-A0A4Z1CBU2-F1
#
_cell.length_a   1.000
_cell.length_b   1.000
_cell.length_c   1.000
_cell.angle_alpha   90.00
_cell.angle_beta   90.00
_cell.angle_gamma   90.00
#
_symmetry.space_group_name_H-M   'P 1'
#
loop_
_entity.id
_entity.type
_entity.pdbx_description
1 polymer ?
#
loop_
_entity_poly.entity_id
_entity_poly.type
_entity_poly.pdbx_seq_one_letter_code
_entity_poly.pdbx_strand_id
1 'polypeptide(L)'
;MLLTTKFLRPSADPRSVIRPRLSSLLEASAAKRLNLVIAPAGFGKTTLVCQWCAQSTRPTAWLSLDEHDNEPRRFWQYVIGAFEANGLTGLEECRQQLAQCRLEELEGPITALINTLTTDLTSDLSNEQSAWSLVLDDYHFIQDTRIQRQMSYFLDYLPPGVLVTLASRTEPALPLARWRVRRWVEDIHPGLLAFSEEECRHFFRDTMGLALSESDIRRVCARTEGWVAAMQLSALSGSPVDSTRAGGAGDQHQLDIDERRISDYVLSEVLEQQPEPIRRFLLDTAFCPRLCASLCDAVRGASDSQVLLEQLLRENLFLIPLDTRNEWFRYHDLFREALLQRAGQLAPENAEQKWQRVVHWLLDHGHVQEAIGQIVQHRDWPWLAQVLSEHGNNLIHSGFHLQVLDWLDALPAPTMSASPQLLMLQVWALFFANRVEMLAPLLSELEDMLDRQVADSHPDAEGALGLQSEISLIRSYLARSRSDDKSASDLTQQVLKDIDHTRIPLKSVTYYGLGLDCYGKGELADAEEALKSSVRYGEVERKPSTVLSSGGLLAWIQYNRGDIDTALETCTSVRQWVDQHHSDPRQPMLISCWQNSALTEIYRERNQPQLAASYLAPLLDHVENGTEPGQHVIIQFVRGHLAFSEGRYQDAIEVLEDAASVARRKRANILFEPPACSALLARCYLATGHVEKAADWVEQITSETFTNPLNREQNQISVARVQVAMGQPAAATATLVPLRLSAEKDQHYRHLAEIQLVYSEALAAEGKHKEARQMLTLALQRAAEAGFMRLLAEESPTLRRMCLELPVLQAPGVWNQKVLEMLRAQPEPSEAVADVGLANAGTPGNENAQLPEPLSQREIQVLELINQGLANKDIASTMGVAPTTVKAHIRNLYGKLAVGSRTEALAKARALGLLT
;
A
#
# COMPACT_ATOMS: atom_id res chain seq x y z
N MET A 1 60.46 -7.44 -1.17
CA MET A 1 60.00 -8.79 -1.60
C MET A 1 58.50 -8.82 -1.34
N LEU A 2 57.68 -9.13 -2.36
CA LEU A 2 56.22 -9.16 -2.23
C LEU A 2 55.77 -10.57 -1.85
N LEU A 3 54.73 -10.68 -1.02
CA LEU A 3 54.12 -11.95 -0.66
C LEU A 3 53.26 -12.44 -1.83
N THR A 4 53.75 -13.44 -2.56
CA THR A 4 53.08 -13.98 -3.76
C THR A 4 51.73 -14.63 -3.47
N THR A 5 51.49 -15.08 -2.23
CA THR A 5 50.21 -15.63 -1.79
C THR A 5 49.06 -14.61 -1.85
N LYS A 6 49.35 -13.30 -1.75
CA LYS A 6 48.33 -12.25 -1.89
C LYS A 6 47.80 -12.09 -3.32
N PHE A 7 48.54 -12.61 -4.30
CA PHE A 7 48.14 -12.60 -5.72
C PHE A 7 47.31 -13.83 -6.11
N LEU A 8 47.23 -14.83 -5.23
CA LEU A 8 46.49 -16.04 -5.48
C LEU A 8 45.01 -15.79 -5.20
N ARG A 9 44.19 -15.85 -6.26
CA ARG A 9 42.74 -15.91 -6.13
C ARG A 9 42.36 -17.13 -5.28
N PRO A 10 41.53 -16.97 -4.23
CA PRO A 10 41.01 -18.10 -3.47
C PRO A 10 40.27 -19.10 -4.38
N SER A 11 40.48 -20.39 -4.16
CA SER A 11 39.74 -21.44 -4.89
C SER A 11 38.25 -21.36 -4.53
N ALA A 12 37.39 -21.20 -5.54
CA ALA A 12 35.95 -21.29 -5.33
C ALA A 12 35.57 -22.74 -4.96
N ASP A 13 34.78 -22.94 -3.89
CA ASP A 13 34.21 -24.27 -3.60
C ASP A 13 33.27 -24.64 -4.75
N PRO A 14 33.48 -25.75 -5.47
CA PRO A 14 32.62 -26.17 -6.58
C PRO A 14 31.17 -26.40 -6.17
N ARG A 15 30.92 -26.65 -4.87
CA ARG A 15 29.57 -26.83 -4.30
C ARG A 15 28.91 -25.51 -3.92
N SER A 16 29.63 -24.39 -3.99
CA SER A 16 29.05 -23.07 -3.68
C SER A 16 27.92 -22.73 -4.66
N VAL A 17 26.85 -22.13 -4.13
CA VAL A 17 25.69 -21.73 -4.95
C VAL A 17 26.13 -20.75 -6.03
N ILE A 18 25.84 -21.08 -7.28
CA ILE A 18 26.11 -20.20 -8.44
C ILE A 18 25.05 -19.12 -8.48
N ARG A 19 25.45 -17.86 -8.70
CA ARG A 19 24.56 -16.69 -8.66
C ARG A 19 24.59 -15.93 -9.98
N PRO A 20 23.93 -16.42 -11.05
CA PRO A 20 23.99 -15.81 -12.38
C PRO A 20 23.53 -14.36 -12.37
N ARG A 21 22.48 -14.03 -11.59
CA ARG A 21 21.94 -12.67 -11.46
C ARG A 21 22.94 -11.64 -10.94
N LEU A 22 23.92 -12.06 -10.12
CA LEU A 22 24.95 -11.17 -9.58
C LEU A 22 26.23 -11.21 -10.43
N SER A 23 26.52 -12.37 -11.01
CA SER A 23 27.67 -12.54 -11.90
C SER A 23 27.51 -11.68 -13.15
N SER A 24 26.29 -11.61 -13.72
CA SER A 24 25.97 -10.72 -14.84
C SER A 24 26.10 -9.24 -14.49
N LEU A 25 25.78 -8.85 -13.25
CA LEU A 25 26.03 -7.49 -12.78
C LEU A 25 27.51 -7.17 -12.71
N LEU A 26 28.40 -8.13 -12.44
CA LEU A 26 29.85 -7.92 -12.40
C LEU A 26 30.50 -7.87 -13.79
N GLU A 27 29.80 -8.32 -14.84
CA GLU A 27 30.29 -8.25 -16.22
C GLU A 27 30.56 -6.81 -16.66
N ALA A 28 31.48 -6.69 -17.61
CA ALA A 28 31.88 -5.40 -18.14
C ALA A 28 30.87 -4.89 -19.16
N SER A 29 30.68 -3.57 -19.19
CA SER A 29 29.94 -2.87 -20.22
C SER A 29 30.73 -1.66 -20.70
N ALA A 30 30.40 -1.11 -21.87
CA ALA A 30 31.20 -0.05 -22.51
C ALA A 30 31.42 1.20 -21.65
N ALA A 31 30.50 1.52 -20.73
CA ALA A 31 30.60 2.68 -19.84
C ALA A 31 31.22 2.39 -18.47
N LYS A 32 31.36 1.11 -18.11
CA LYS A 32 31.63 0.68 -16.74
C LYS A 32 33.11 0.49 -16.47
N ARG A 33 33.58 0.97 -15.31
CA ARG A 33 34.99 0.95 -14.89
C ARG A 33 35.21 0.35 -13.49
N LEU A 34 34.17 0.37 -12.65
CA LEU A 34 34.25 -0.04 -11.26
C LEU A 34 33.06 -0.93 -10.88
N ASN A 35 33.36 -2.12 -10.36
CA ASN A 35 32.44 -2.93 -9.57
C ASN A 35 32.70 -2.64 -8.08
N LEU A 36 31.65 -2.36 -7.33
CA LEU A 36 31.74 -2.09 -5.90
C LEU A 36 30.89 -3.11 -5.14
N VAL A 37 31.55 -4.12 -4.55
CA VAL A 37 30.91 -5.19 -3.78
C VAL A 37 31.04 -4.89 -2.29
N ILE A 38 30.00 -4.27 -1.72
CA ILE A 38 29.98 -3.84 -0.32
C ILE A 38 28.99 -4.67 0.48
N ALA A 39 29.48 -5.34 1.50
CA ALA A 39 28.65 -5.98 2.52
C ALA A 39 29.45 -6.36 3.77
N PRO A 40 28.77 -6.59 4.91
CA PRO A 40 29.40 -7.12 6.11
C PRO A 40 30.09 -8.47 5.91
N ALA A 41 30.76 -8.94 6.96
CA ALA A 41 31.29 -10.30 6.98
C ALA A 41 30.15 -11.32 6.78
N GLY A 42 30.45 -12.43 6.11
CA GLY A 42 29.51 -13.55 5.97
C GLY A 42 28.44 -13.43 4.87
N PHE A 43 28.47 -12.39 4.01
CA PHE A 43 27.56 -12.27 2.85
C PHE A 43 28.09 -12.90 1.54
N GLY A 44 29.27 -13.53 1.58
CA GLY A 44 29.84 -14.22 0.41
C GLY A 44 30.45 -13.31 -0.67
N LYS A 45 30.94 -12.11 -0.32
CA LYS A 45 31.58 -11.16 -1.26
C LYS A 45 32.72 -11.80 -2.07
N THR A 46 33.73 -12.32 -1.37
CA THR A 46 34.90 -12.97 -1.99
C THR A 46 34.47 -14.16 -2.83
N THR A 47 33.52 -14.98 -2.35
CA THR A 47 32.96 -16.12 -3.10
C THR A 47 32.33 -15.68 -4.42
N LEU A 48 31.50 -14.64 -4.42
CA LEU A 48 30.88 -14.09 -5.62
C LEU A 48 31.94 -13.61 -6.62
N VAL A 49 32.92 -12.83 -6.15
CA VAL A 49 33.96 -12.28 -7.03
C VAL A 49 34.83 -13.41 -7.60
N CYS A 50 35.17 -14.43 -6.81
CA CYS A 50 35.89 -15.62 -7.28
C CYS A 50 35.10 -16.40 -8.34
N GLN A 51 33.80 -16.61 -8.14
CA GLN A 51 32.93 -17.29 -9.11
C GLN A 51 32.87 -16.52 -10.44
N TRP A 52 32.68 -15.20 -10.38
CA TRP A 52 32.70 -14.36 -11.58
C TRP A 52 34.06 -14.41 -12.30
N CYS A 53 35.16 -14.31 -11.56
CA CYS A 53 36.51 -14.41 -12.14
C CYS A 53 36.78 -15.79 -12.78
N ALA A 54 36.12 -16.86 -12.32
CA ALA A 54 36.27 -18.19 -12.91
C ALA A 54 35.53 -18.33 -14.25
N GLN A 55 34.49 -17.52 -14.48
CA GLN A 55 33.70 -17.50 -15.71
C GLN A 55 34.22 -16.44 -16.71
N SER A 56 34.94 -15.44 -16.22
CA SER A 56 35.55 -14.39 -17.05
C SER A 56 36.71 -14.92 -17.89
N THR A 57 36.70 -14.60 -19.18
CA THR A 57 37.80 -14.88 -20.12
C THR A 57 38.95 -13.87 -20.04
N ARG A 58 38.80 -12.80 -19.23
CA ARG A 58 39.77 -11.72 -19.07
C ARG A 58 40.91 -12.10 -18.11
N PRO A 59 42.18 -11.78 -18.44
CA PRO A 59 43.26 -11.79 -17.46
C PRO A 59 42.88 -11.00 -16.20
N THR A 60 42.97 -11.66 -15.05
CA THR A 60 42.52 -11.09 -13.77
C THR A 60 43.69 -10.96 -12.81
N ALA A 61 44.10 -9.72 -12.53
CA ALA A 61 45.02 -9.40 -11.45
C ALA A 61 44.26 -9.40 -10.12
N TRP A 62 44.54 -10.38 -9.26
CA TRP A 62 43.94 -10.47 -7.93
C TRP A 62 44.88 -9.92 -6.86
N LEU A 63 44.36 -9.17 -5.90
CA LEU A 63 45.09 -8.71 -4.72
C LEU A 63 44.19 -8.77 -3.46
N SER A 64 44.57 -9.59 -2.49
CA SER A 64 43.98 -9.58 -1.14
C SER A 64 44.75 -8.63 -0.22
N LEU A 65 44.03 -7.67 0.37
CA LEU A 65 44.59 -6.60 1.20
C LEU A 65 44.50 -6.92 2.69
N ASP A 66 45.45 -6.41 3.48
CA ASP A 66 45.41 -6.39 4.95
C ASP A 66 45.81 -5.02 5.52
N GLU A 67 45.75 -4.87 6.85
CA GLU A 67 46.07 -3.62 7.56
C GLU A 67 47.44 -3.03 7.21
N HIS A 68 48.43 -3.86 6.85
CA HIS A 68 49.78 -3.42 6.54
C HIS A 68 49.91 -2.83 5.14
N ASP A 69 48.90 -3.00 4.29
CA ASP A 69 48.91 -2.48 2.91
C ASP A 69 48.32 -1.05 2.83
N ASN A 70 47.92 -0.47 3.96
CA ASN A 70 47.48 0.93 4.09
C ASN A 70 48.66 1.94 4.04
N GLU A 71 49.66 1.69 3.20
CA GLU A 71 50.82 2.55 2.96
C GLU A 71 51.00 2.75 1.44
N PRO A 72 51.07 4.00 0.93
CA PRO A 72 50.97 4.27 -0.51
C PRO A 72 51.96 3.51 -1.40
N ARG A 73 53.24 3.45 -1.03
CA ARG A 73 54.24 2.79 -1.88
C ARG A 73 54.01 1.28 -1.91
N ARG A 74 53.81 0.67 -0.75
CA ARG A 74 53.54 -0.76 -0.62
C ARG A 74 52.25 -1.15 -1.35
N PHE A 75 51.18 -0.37 -1.22
CA PHE A 75 49.93 -0.59 -1.93
C PHE A 75 50.16 -0.69 -3.45
N TRP A 76 50.80 0.32 -4.05
CA TRP A 76 51.07 0.33 -5.48
C TRP A 76 52.09 -0.74 -5.92
N GLN A 77 53.04 -1.11 -5.06
CA GLN A 77 53.93 -2.25 -5.33
C GLN A 77 53.14 -3.56 -5.47
N TYR A 78 52.16 -3.79 -4.61
CA TYR A 78 51.28 -4.95 -4.69
C TYR A 78 50.32 -4.88 -5.88
N VAL A 79 49.77 -3.71 -6.21
CA VAL A 79 48.92 -3.55 -7.42
C VAL A 79 49.70 -3.87 -8.69
N ILE A 80 50.90 -3.29 -8.84
CA ILE A 80 51.78 -3.57 -10.01
C ILE A 80 52.22 -5.04 -10.02
N GLY A 81 52.57 -5.59 -8.86
CA GLY A 81 52.93 -6.99 -8.71
C GLY A 81 51.80 -7.95 -9.08
N ALA A 82 50.54 -7.60 -8.80
CA ALA A 82 49.38 -8.41 -9.17
C ALA A 82 49.18 -8.50 -10.69
N PHE A 83 49.39 -7.40 -11.43
CA PHE A 83 49.38 -7.42 -12.89
C PHE A 83 50.54 -8.22 -13.47
N GLU A 84 51.75 -8.01 -12.96
CA GLU A 84 52.95 -8.75 -13.41
C GLU A 84 52.81 -10.26 -13.21
N ALA A 85 52.32 -10.68 -12.03
CA ALA A 85 52.11 -12.10 -11.72
C ALA A 85 51.10 -12.77 -12.65
N ASN A 86 50.24 -12.00 -13.33
CA ASN A 86 49.22 -12.47 -14.27
C ASN A 86 49.59 -12.21 -15.74
N GLY A 87 50.85 -11.87 -16.02
CA GLY A 87 51.40 -11.86 -17.38
C GLY A 87 51.50 -10.48 -18.05
N LEU A 88 51.18 -9.38 -17.35
CA LEU A 88 51.42 -8.04 -17.91
C LEU A 88 52.92 -7.75 -17.99
N THR A 89 53.42 -7.51 -19.20
CA THR A 89 54.84 -7.22 -19.44
C THR A 89 55.09 -5.71 -19.57
N GLY A 90 56.36 -5.27 -19.52
CA GLY A 90 56.72 -3.85 -19.69
C GLY A 90 56.57 -2.97 -18.44
N LEU A 91 56.48 -3.57 -17.25
CA LEU A 91 56.30 -2.86 -15.97
C LEU A 91 57.61 -2.38 -15.31
N GLU A 92 58.77 -2.53 -15.97
CA GLU A 92 60.07 -2.16 -15.41
C GLU A 92 60.19 -0.66 -15.11
N GLU A 93 59.67 0.18 -16.01
CA GLU A 93 59.64 1.63 -15.82
C GLU A 93 58.76 2.00 -14.61
N CYS A 94 57.59 1.37 -14.47
CA CYS A 94 56.70 1.57 -13.33
C CYS A 94 57.41 1.26 -12.01
N ARG A 95 58.13 0.12 -11.94
CA ARG A 95 58.89 -0.29 -10.75
C ARG A 95 60.03 0.67 -10.42
N GLN A 96 60.79 1.08 -11.43
CA GLN A 96 61.93 1.98 -11.24
C GLN A 96 61.47 3.33 -10.70
N GLN A 97 60.42 3.90 -11.29
CA GLN A 97 59.83 5.16 -10.82
C GLN A 97 59.26 4.99 -9.40
N LEU A 98 58.53 3.90 -9.11
CA LEU A 98 57.95 3.66 -7.79
C LEU A 98 59.00 3.53 -6.67
N ALA A 99 60.17 2.96 -6.99
CA ALA A 99 61.29 2.85 -6.06
C ALA A 99 61.99 4.20 -5.78
N GLN A 100 61.95 5.13 -6.74
CA GLN A 100 62.68 6.41 -6.70
C GLN A 100 61.82 7.62 -6.30
N CYS A 101 60.50 7.58 -6.52
CA CYS A 101 59.58 8.68 -6.23
C CYS A 101 59.34 8.89 -4.72
N ARG A 102 59.10 10.14 -4.32
CA ARG A 102 58.58 10.48 -2.98
C ARG A 102 57.13 10.01 -2.84
N LEU A 103 56.70 9.68 -1.61
CA LEU A 103 55.37 9.13 -1.33
C LEU A 103 54.20 10.01 -1.79
N GLU A 104 54.45 11.32 -1.95
CA GLU A 104 53.47 12.34 -2.35
C GLU A 104 53.33 12.49 -3.89
N GLU A 105 54.25 11.92 -4.67
CA GLU A 105 54.37 12.11 -6.13
C GLU A 105 54.24 10.78 -6.89
N LEU A 106 53.37 9.88 -6.43
CA LEU A 106 53.18 8.56 -7.04
C LEU A 106 52.36 8.59 -8.33
N GLU A 107 51.92 9.76 -8.81
CA GLU A 107 51.22 9.89 -10.09
C GLU A 107 52.06 9.37 -11.25
N GLY A 108 53.37 9.66 -11.31
CA GLY A 108 54.27 9.18 -12.37
C GLY A 108 54.24 7.65 -12.55
N PRO A 109 54.53 6.86 -11.50
CA PRO A 109 54.41 5.41 -11.53
C PRO A 109 53.01 4.89 -11.91
N ILE A 110 51.94 5.56 -11.49
CA ILE A 110 50.55 5.20 -11.82
C ILE A 110 50.27 5.50 -13.30
N THR A 111 50.72 6.65 -13.82
CA THR A 111 50.63 7.01 -15.24
C THR A 111 51.40 6.01 -16.10
N ALA A 112 52.59 5.58 -15.66
CA ALA A 112 53.36 4.54 -16.34
C ALA A 112 52.55 3.24 -16.42
N LEU A 113 51.92 2.80 -15.32
CA LEU A 113 51.05 1.62 -15.31
C LEU A 113 49.86 1.77 -16.28
N ILE A 114 49.20 2.93 -16.30
CA ILE A 114 48.10 3.23 -17.23
C ILE A 114 48.57 3.14 -18.68
N ASN A 115 49.76 3.68 -18.99
CA ASN A 115 50.33 3.64 -20.34
C ASN A 115 50.71 2.21 -20.75
N THR A 116 51.26 1.40 -19.83
CA THR A 116 51.54 -0.01 -20.08
C THR A 116 50.26 -0.78 -20.37
N LEU A 117 49.21 -0.60 -19.56
CA LEU A 117 47.89 -1.21 -19.80
C LEU A 117 47.33 -0.79 -21.17
N THR A 118 47.42 0.50 -21.51
CA THR A 118 46.95 1.02 -22.81
C THR A 118 47.72 0.42 -23.99
N THR A 119 49.03 0.26 -23.84
CA THR A 119 49.91 -0.32 -24.88
C THR A 119 49.60 -1.79 -25.09
N ASP A 120 49.44 -2.56 -24.00
CA ASP A 120 49.08 -3.97 -24.02
C ASP A 120 47.72 -4.17 -24.74
N LEU A 121 46.71 -3.39 -24.37
CA LEU A 121 45.37 -3.42 -24.98
C LEU A 121 45.35 -3.11 -26.48
N THR A 122 46.29 -2.30 -26.98
CA THR A 122 46.34 -1.85 -28.39
C THR A 122 47.27 -2.67 -29.27
N SER A 123 48.14 -3.50 -28.68
CA SER A 123 49.19 -4.24 -29.37
C SER A 123 48.71 -5.43 -30.23
N ASP A 124 47.47 -5.91 -30.02
CA ASP A 124 46.95 -7.12 -30.66
C ASP A 124 45.59 -6.88 -31.36
N LEU A 125 45.63 -6.23 -32.54
CA LEU A 125 44.45 -5.82 -33.33
C LEU A 125 43.58 -6.99 -33.86
N SER A 126 44.04 -8.23 -33.76
CA SER A 126 43.31 -9.45 -34.18
C SER A 126 42.46 -10.09 -33.07
N ASN A 127 42.55 -9.60 -31.83
CA ASN A 127 41.84 -10.16 -30.69
C ASN A 127 40.87 -9.10 -30.15
N GLU A 128 39.56 -9.26 -30.40
CA GLU A 128 38.50 -8.44 -29.78
C GLU A 128 38.41 -8.63 -28.23
N GLN A 129 39.44 -9.17 -27.58
CA GLN A 129 39.44 -9.73 -26.22
C GLN A 129 40.63 -9.32 -25.34
N SER A 130 41.48 -8.37 -25.74
CA SER A 130 42.44 -7.77 -24.81
C SER A 130 41.70 -6.85 -23.84
N ALA A 131 41.33 -7.38 -22.67
CA ALA A 131 40.66 -6.65 -21.59
C ALA A 131 41.16 -7.16 -20.23
N TRP A 132 41.42 -6.27 -19.28
CA TRP A 132 41.96 -6.61 -17.96
C TRP A 132 40.92 -6.46 -16.85
N SER A 133 41.01 -7.33 -15.85
CA SER A 133 40.28 -7.18 -14.59
C SER A 133 41.26 -7.03 -13.43
N LEU A 134 41.07 -6.04 -12.56
CA LEU A 134 41.79 -5.90 -11.29
C LEU A 134 40.81 -6.12 -10.14
N VAL A 135 41.08 -7.10 -9.28
CA VAL A 135 40.29 -7.35 -8.07
C VAL A 135 41.10 -6.93 -6.85
N LEU A 136 40.55 -6.02 -6.06
CA LEU A 136 41.06 -5.67 -4.73
C LEU A 136 40.08 -6.21 -3.68
N ASP A 137 40.46 -7.30 -3.03
CA ASP A 137 39.67 -7.89 -1.94
C ASP A 137 40.08 -7.31 -0.59
N ASP A 138 39.11 -7.19 0.31
CA ASP A 138 39.26 -6.56 1.63
C ASP A 138 39.75 -5.09 1.63
N TYR A 139 39.24 -4.28 0.69
CA TYR A 139 39.63 -2.87 0.54
C TYR A 139 39.30 -1.97 1.75
N HIS A 140 38.48 -2.42 2.70
CA HIS A 140 38.16 -1.70 3.94
C HIS A 140 39.39 -1.43 4.84
N PHE A 141 40.49 -2.17 4.66
CA PHE A 141 41.76 -1.89 5.33
C PHE A 141 42.47 -0.62 4.80
N ILE A 142 42.08 -0.13 3.61
CA ILE A 142 42.69 1.04 2.99
C ILE A 142 41.94 2.31 3.39
N GLN A 143 42.53 3.06 4.31
CA GLN A 143 41.95 4.29 4.86
C GLN A 143 42.81 5.54 4.59
N ASP A 144 44.06 5.37 4.13
CA ASP A 144 44.96 6.48 3.84
C ASP A 144 44.43 7.36 2.69
N THR A 145 44.23 8.63 2.99
CA THR A 145 43.66 9.61 2.04
C THR A 145 44.50 9.79 0.77
N ARG A 146 45.81 9.53 0.82
CA ARG A 146 46.70 9.60 -0.35
C ARG A 146 46.41 8.45 -1.31
N ILE A 147 46.21 7.23 -0.78
CA ILE A 147 45.83 6.06 -1.59
C ILE A 147 44.47 6.31 -2.25
N GLN A 148 43.50 6.86 -1.52
CA GLN A 148 42.18 7.16 -2.09
C GLN A 148 42.26 8.19 -3.24
N ARG A 149 43.08 9.24 -3.10
CA ARG A 149 43.33 10.21 -4.19
C ARG A 149 44.00 9.55 -5.40
N GLN A 150 45.00 8.71 -5.16
CA GLN A 150 45.73 7.99 -6.20
C GLN A 150 44.83 6.98 -6.93
N MET A 151 43.98 6.26 -6.20
CA MET A 151 42.97 5.37 -6.79
C MET A 151 41.92 6.14 -7.60
N SER A 152 41.52 7.33 -7.16
CA SER A 152 40.66 8.21 -7.95
C SER A 152 41.33 8.62 -9.26
N TYR A 153 42.61 9.03 -9.21
CA TYR A 153 43.40 9.35 -10.41
C TYR A 153 43.47 8.14 -11.35
N PHE A 154 43.82 6.97 -10.82
CA PHE A 154 43.89 5.73 -11.60
C PHE A 154 42.58 5.42 -12.31
N LEU A 155 41.45 5.40 -11.59
CA LEU A 155 40.11 5.10 -12.14
C LEU A 155 39.63 6.15 -13.17
N ASP A 156 39.98 7.42 -12.99
CA ASP A 156 39.62 8.49 -13.93
C ASP A 156 40.32 8.34 -15.29
N TYR A 157 41.55 7.84 -15.28
CA TYR A 157 42.39 7.69 -16.47
C TYR A 157 42.53 6.26 -16.98
N LEU A 158 41.79 5.28 -16.41
CA LEU A 158 41.77 3.92 -16.90
C LEU A 158 41.39 3.85 -18.39
N PRO A 159 42.14 3.09 -19.21
CA PRO A 159 41.78 2.88 -20.60
C PRO A 159 40.52 2.01 -20.72
N PRO A 160 39.73 2.16 -21.80
CA PRO A 160 38.63 1.25 -22.10
C PRO A 160 39.12 -0.20 -22.16
N GLY A 161 38.44 -1.11 -21.48
CA GLY A 161 38.85 -2.52 -21.40
C GLY A 161 39.41 -2.95 -20.05
N VAL A 162 39.75 -2.01 -19.15
CA VAL A 162 40.14 -2.33 -17.76
C VAL A 162 38.95 -2.16 -16.82
N LEU A 163 38.62 -3.20 -16.07
CA LEU A 163 37.57 -3.21 -15.06
C LEU A 163 38.17 -3.43 -13.67
N VAL A 164 37.89 -2.55 -12.72
CA VAL A 164 38.32 -2.70 -11.32
C VAL A 164 37.15 -3.22 -10.50
N THR A 165 37.38 -4.22 -9.65
CA THR A 165 36.41 -4.73 -8.69
C THR A 165 36.95 -4.54 -7.28
N LEU A 166 36.23 -3.77 -6.46
CA LEU A 166 36.54 -3.58 -5.05
C LEU A 166 35.56 -4.38 -4.21
N ALA A 167 36.07 -5.31 -3.40
CA ALA A 167 35.29 -5.96 -2.36
C ALA A 167 35.65 -5.35 -1.00
N SER A 168 34.63 -4.86 -0.28
CA SER A 168 34.81 -4.11 0.95
C SER A 168 33.69 -4.36 1.96
N ARG A 169 33.94 -4.11 3.24
CA ARG A 169 32.91 -4.12 4.30
C ARG A 169 32.14 -2.79 4.34
N THR A 170 32.81 -1.70 4.01
CA THR A 170 32.29 -0.34 4.07
C THR A 170 32.48 0.37 2.72
N GLU A 171 31.68 1.41 2.47
CA GLU A 171 31.85 2.23 1.26
C GLU A 171 33.20 2.97 1.33
N PRO A 172 34.11 2.80 0.34
CA PRO A 172 35.40 3.47 0.36
C PRO A 172 35.25 4.97 0.13
N ALA A 173 36.17 5.76 0.69
CA ALA A 173 36.21 7.22 0.57
C ALA A 173 36.69 7.71 -0.81
N LEU A 174 36.02 7.24 -1.87
CA LEU A 174 36.25 7.58 -3.27
C LEU A 174 35.13 8.50 -3.79
N PRO A 175 35.32 9.25 -4.89
CA PRO A 175 34.30 10.12 -5.47
C PRO A 175 33.20 9.34 -6.23
N LEU A 176 32.58 8.37 -5.55
CA LEU A 176 31.61 7.43 -6.10
C LEU A 176 30.36 8.13 -6.65
N ALA A 177 29.86 9.17 -5.98
CA ALA A 177 28.69 9.93 -6.45
C ALA A 177 28.89 10.48 -7.88
N ARG A 178 30.08 11.01 -8.18
CA ARG A 178 30.44 11.50 -9.52
C ARG A 178 30.45 10.35 -10.54
N TRP A 179 31.02 9.21 -10.17
CA TRP A 179 31.13 8.06 -11.06
C TRP A 179 29.80 7.32 -11.27
N ARG A 180 28.90 7.30 -10.28
CA ARG A 180 27.51 6.82 -10.38
C ARG A 180 26.73 7.63 -11.42
N VAL A 181 26.84 8.96 -11.43
CA VAL A 181 26.24 9.82 -12.48
C VAL A 181 26.76 9.50 -13.88
N ARG A 182 28.06 9.18 -13.99
CA ARG A 182 28.69 8.76 -15.26
C ARG A 182 28.40 7.31 -15.66
N ARG A 183 27.66 6.55 -14.84
CA ARG A 183 27.41 5.11 -15.00
C ARG A 183 28.68 4.26 -15.05
N TRP A 184 29.73 4.70 -14.35
CA TRP A 184 31.00 3.97 -14.25
C TRP A 184 30.99 2.89 -13.17
N VAL A 185 30.11 3.03 -12.18
CA VAL A 185 30.05 2.17 -10.99
C VAL A 185 28.84 1.25 -11.08
N GLU A 186 29.06 -0.03 -10.82
CA GLU A 186 28.01 -0.97 -10.46
C GLU A 186 28.08 -1.27 -8.96
N ASP A 187 26.98 -1.03 -8.25
CA ASP A 187 26.91 -1.19 -6.80
C ASP A 187 26.23 -2.52 -6.43
N ILE A 188 26.96 -3.39 -5.73
CA ILE A 188 26.43 -4.63 -5.14
C ILE A 188 26.42 -4.47 -3.61
N HIS A 189 25.22 -4.27 -3.06
CA HIS A 189 24.97 -4.03 -1.62
C HIS A 189 24.51 -5.32 -0.90
N PRO A 190 24.44 -5.33 0.46
CA PRO A 190 24.06 -6.52 1.23
C PRO A 190 22.73 -7.16 0.79
N GLY A 191 21.72 -6.34 0.48
CA GLY A 191 20.42 -6.84 0.03
C GLY A 191 20.46 -7.60 -1.30
N LEU A 192 21.35 -7.23 -2.22
CA LEU A 192 21.59 -8.00 -3.45
C LEU A 192 22.35 -9.29 -3.16
N LEU A 193 23.28 -9.25 -2.20
CA LEU A 193 24.09 -10.40 -1.77
C LEU A 193 23.35 -11.39 -0.87
N ALA A 194 22.25 -11.00 -0.22
CA ALA A 194 21.38 -11.94 0.50
C ALA A 194 20.86 -13.01 -0.48
N PHE A 195 20.80 -14.26 -0.03
CA PHE A 195 20.26 -15.34 -0.85
C PHE A 195 18.77 -15.13 -1.10
N SER A 196 18.36 -15.30 -2.35
CA SER A 196 16.93 -15.48 -2.67
C SER A 196 16.43 -16.82 -2.10
N GLU A 197 15.12 -17.01 -2.02
CA GLU A 197 14.52 -18.29 -1.59
C GLU A 197 15.02 -19.47 -2.46
N GLU A 198 15.24 -19.24 -3.75
CA GLU A 198 15.80 -20.24 -4.65
C GLU A 198 17.28 -20.52 -4.38
N GLU A 199 18.10 -19.49 -4.14
CA GLU A 199 19.52 -19.64 -3.78
C GLU A 199 19.67 -20.36 -2.43
N CYS A 200 18.78 -20.06 -1.48
CA CYS A 200 18.57 -20.75 -0.22
C CYS A 200 18.36 -22.26 -0.40
N ARG A 201 17.42 -22.65 -1.29
CA ARG A 201 17.12 -24.05 -1.58
C ARG A 201 18.34 -24.78 -2.14
N HIS A 202 19.03 -24.16 -3.09
CA HIS A 202 20.26 -24.70 -3.68
C HIS A 202 21.38 -24.84 -2.64
N PHE A 203 21.50 -23.88 -1.73
CA PHE A 203 22.50 -23.92 -0.66
C PHE A 203 22.34 -25.16 0.23
N PHE A 204 21.14 -25.39 0.77
CA PHE A 204 20.92 -26.53 1.66
C PHE A 204 21.07 -27.87 0.93
N ARG A 205 20.51 -27.98 -0.28
CA ARG A 205 20.53 -29.22 -1.06
C ARG A 205 21.90 -29.54 -1.63
N ASP A 206 22.52 -28.60 -2.33
CA ASP A 206 23.70 -28.85 -3.18
C ASP A 206 25.01 -28.51 -2.46
N THR A 207 25.03 -27.46 -1.61
CA THR A 207 26.24 -27.07 -0.86
C THR A 207 26.39 -27.86 0.43
N MET A 208 25.33 -27.93 1.24
CA MET A 208 25.36 -28.57 2.56
C MET A 208 24.94 -30.05 2.53
N GLY A 209 24.35 -30.53 1.42
CA GLY A 209 23.93 -31.93 1.28
C GLY A 209 22.77 -32.33 2.20
N LEU A 210 21.95 -31.36 2.63
CA LEU A 210 20.83 -31.56 3.55
C LEU A 210 19.51 -31.66 2.77
N ALA A 211 18.78 -32.76 2.99
CA ALA A 211 17.45 -32.97 2.42
C ALA A 211 16.37 -32.41 3.37
N LEU A 212 16.06 -31.12 3.24
CA LEU A 212 15.06 -30.43 4.06
C LEU A 212 13.70 -30.34 3.37
N SER A 213 12.64 -30.21 4.17
CA SER A 213 11.31 -29.88 3.65
C SER A 213 11.26 -28.42 3.16
N GLU A 214 10.38 -28.11 2.20
CA GLU A 214 10.16 -26.74 1.72
C GLU A 214 9.72 -25.79 2.86
N SER A 215 8.95 -26.29 3.84
CA SER A 215 8.57 -25.52 5.03
C SER A 215 9.77 -25.17 5.91
N ASP A 216 10.72 -26.09 6.09
CA ASP A 216 11.93 -25.82 6.89
C ASP A 216 12.85 -24.84 6.17
N ILE A 217 13.01 -24.96 4.84
CA ILE A 217 13.79 -24.02 4.04
C ILE A 217 13.20 -22.61 4.16
N ARG A 218 11.88 -22.45 3.97
CA ARG A 218 11.22 -21.14 4.13
C ARG A 218 11.41 -20.57 5.53
N ARG A 219 11.25 -21.40 6.57
CA ARG A 219 11.45 -20.96 7.96
C ARG A 219 12.87 -20.46 8.21
N VAL A 220 13.88 -21.21 7.79
CA VAL A 220 15.29 -20.83 7.97
C VAL A 220 15.64 -19.61 7.12
N CYS A 221 15.16 -19.52 5.89
CA CYS A 221 15.44 -18.38 5.01
C CYS A 221 14.75 -17.09 5.48
N ALA A 222 13.51 -17.18 5.97
CA ALA A 222 12.84 -16.04 6.58
C ALA A 222 13.61 -15.55 7.81
N ARG A 223 14.08 -16.47 8.66
CA ARG A 223 14.77 -16.11 9.90
C ARG A 223 16.21 -15.64 9.71
N THR A 224 16.90 -16.14 8.69
CA THR A 224 18.27 -15.72 8.35
C THR A 224 18.29 -14.53 7.39
N GLU A 225 17.15 -14.12 6.84
CA GLU A 225 17.01 -13.10 5.80
C GLU A 225 18.00 -13.31 4.62
N GLY A 226 18.34 -14.57 4.32
CA GLY A 226 19.31 -14.93 3.28
C GLY A 226 20.79 -14.66 3.62
N TRP A 227 21.13 -14.38 4.88
CA TRP A 227 22.52 -14.21 5.33
C TRP A 227 23.29 -15.54 5.28
N VAL A 228 24.24 -15.64 4.34
CA VAL A 228 24.96 -16.88 4.01
C VAL A 228 25.67 -17.50 5.22
N ALA A 229 26.36 -16.70 6.05
CA ALA A 229 27.03 -17.21 7.23
C ALA A 229 26.05 -17.77 8.27
N ALA A 230 24.94 -17.10 8.55
CA ALA A 230 23.92 -17.67 9.44
C ALA A 230 23.34 -18.97 8.89
N MET A 231 23.06 -19.05 7.59
CA MET A 231 22.60 -20.30 6.99
C MET A 231 23.64 -21.41 7.07
N GLN A 232 24.92 -21.09 6.87
CA GLN A 232 26.01 -22.05 7.01
C GLN A 232 26.13 -22.54 8.45
N LEU A 233 26.06 -21.65 9.43
CA LEU A 233 26.08 -22.01 10.85
C LEU A 233 24.85 -22.86 11.25
N SER A 234 23.65 -22.53 10.75
CA SER A 234 22.45 -23.36 10.95
C SER A 234 22.64 -24.77 10.40
N ALA A 235 23.15 -24.92 9.18
CA ALA A 235 23.37 -26.22 8.56
C ALA A 235 24.49 -27.04 9.22
N LEU A 236 25.57 -26.40 9.71
CA LEU A 236 26.65 -27.06 10.47
C LEU A 236 26.20 -27.55 11.85
N SER A 237 25.08 -27.03 12.35
CA SER A 237 24.49 -27.42 13.64
C SER A 237 23.56 -28.62 13.51
N GLY A 238 23.03 -28.85 12.30
CA GLY A 238 22.25 -30.03 11.96
C GLY A 238 23.03 -31.25 11.49
N SER A 239 24.36 -31.31 11.70
CA SER A 239 25.14 -32.49 11.28
C SER A 239 24.83 -33.70 12.18
N PRO A 240 24.67 -34.90 11.61
CA PRO A 240 24.12 -36.07 12.30
C PRO A 240 25.10 -36.58 13.34
N VAL A 241 24.84 -36.29 14.62
CA VAL A 241 25.44 -37.04 15.72
C VAL A 241 24.74 -38.40 15.77
N ASP A 242 25.45 -39.43 15.32
CA ASP A 242 25.14 -40.86 15.46
C ASP A 242 23.80 -41.37 14.89
N SER A 243 23.75 -41.53 13.56
CA SER A 243 22.81 -42.44 12.89
C SER A 243 23.18 -43.93 13.10
N THR A 244 23.39 -44.36 14.35
CA THR A 244 23.57 -45.79 14.70
C THR A 244 22.63 -46.29 15.79
N ARG A 245 21.61 -45.53 16.20
CA ARG A 245 20.55 -46.09 17.06
C ARG A 245 19.14 -45.65 16.67
N ALA A 246 18.32 -46.68 16.48
CA ALA A 246 16.86 -46.71 16.31
C ALA A 246 16.34 -46.47 14.89
N GLY A 247 15.99 -47.59 14.23
CA GLY A 247 15.15 -47.58 13.04
C GLY A 247 13.70 -47.24 13.37
N GLY A 248 13.14 -46.34 12.59
CA GLY A 248 11.72 -46.00 12.54
C GLY A 248 11.48 -45.12 11.31
N ALA A 249 10.65 -45.58 10.38
CA ALA A 249 10.23 -44.77 9.24
C ALA A 249 9.38 -43.60 9.75
N GLY A 250 9.88 -42.37 9.60
CA GLY A 250 9.13 -41.15 9.94
C GLY A 250 9.91 -39.96 10.52
N ASP A 251 11.24 -39.99 10.62
CA ASP A 251 11.99 -38.85 11.19
C ASP A 251 12.14 -37.72 10.16
N GLN A 252 11.30 -36.69 10.31
CA GLN A 252 11.50 -35.37 9.74
C GLN A 252 12.75 -34.75 10.40
N HIS A 253 13.84 -34.61 9.65
CA HIS A 253 14.98 -33.82 10.10
C HIS A 253 14.56 -32.34 10.26
N GLN A 254 14.09 -31.96 11.45
CA GLN A 254 13.98 -30.56 11.82
C GLN A 254 15.40 -30.02 11.99
N LEU A 255 15.82 -29.14 11.08
CA LEU A 255 16.91 -28.24 11.40
C LEU A 255 16.41 -27.27 12.45
N ASP A 256 16.87 -27.49 13.68
CA ASP A 256 16.82 -26.45 14.70
C ASP A 256 17.95 -25.47 14.40
N ILE A 257 17.60 -24.19 14.29
CA ILE A 257 18.60 -23.14 14.14
C ILE A 257 19.31 -23.10 15.49
N ASP A 258 20.58 -23.52 15.56
CA ASP A 258 21.34 -23.37 16.80
C ASP A 258 21.65 -21.88 17.00
N GLU A 259 20.66 -21.20 17.57
CA GLU A 259 20.67 -19.77 17.88
C GLU A 259 21.92 -19.40 18.69
N ARG A 260 22.47 -20.34 19.47
CA ARG A 260 23.70 -20.11 20.23
C ARG A 260 24.91 -19.94 19.34
N ARG A 261 25.10 -20.77 18.30
CA ARG A 261 26.25 -20.66 17.40
C ARG A 261 26.20 -19.41 16.53
N ILE A 262 25.01 -19.00 16.09
CA ILE A 262 24.82 -17.74 15.37
C ILE A 262 25.08 -16.56 16.30
N SER A 263 24.54 -16.60 17.53
CA SER A 263 24.78 -15.60 18.56
C SER A 263 26.28 -15.49 18.88
N ASP A 264 26.97 -16.60 19.12
CA ASP A 264 28.42 -16.64 19.40
C ASP A 264 29.26 -16.04 18.27
N TYR A 265 28.89 -16.31 17.01
CA TYR A 265 29.54 -15.69 15.86
C TYR A 265 29.28 -14.19 15.82
N VAL A 266 28.02 -13.75 15.99
CA VAL A 266 27.67 -12.32 16.03
C VAL A 266 28.43 -11.62 17.15
N LEU A 267 28.53 -12.23 18.32
CA LEU A 267 29.21 -11.64 19.47
C LEU A 267 30.73 -11.53 19.26
N SER A 268 31.39 -12.60 18.78
CA SER A 268 32.85 -12.62 18.63
C SER A 268 33.36 -11.90 17.37
N GLU A 269 32.70 -12.08 16.23
CA GLU A 269 33.18 -11.56 14.93
C GLU A 269 32.61 -10.18 14.58
N VAL A 270 31.48 -9.79 15.19
CA VAL A 270 30.85 -8.48 14.93
C VAL A 270 30.95 -7.57 16.14
N LEU A 271 30.40 -7.96 17.30
CA LEU A 271 30.28 -7.08 18.46
C LEU A 271 31.62 -6.81 19.16
N GLU A 272 32.44 -7.83 19.38
CA GLU A 272 33.72 -7.70 20.09
C GLU A 272 34.78 -6.88 19.33
N GLN A 273 34.64 -6.80 18.00
CA GLN A 273 35.49 -5.98 17.14
C GLN A 273 35.12 -4.47 17.17
N GLN A 274 34.00 -4.10 17.81
CA GLN A 274 33.53 -2.71 17.84
C GLN A 274 34.19 -1.88 18.95
N PRO A 275 34.42 -0.57 18.72
CA PRO A 275 34.79 0.35 19.78
C PRO A 275 33.75 0.38 20.91
N GLU A 276 34.21 0.62 22.14
CA GLU A 276 33.36 0.63 23.34
C GLU A 276 32.09 1.49 23.23
N PRO A 277 32.12 2.72 22.66
CA PRO A 277 30.91 3.53 22.48
C PRO A 277 29.86 2.86 21.59
N ILE A 278 30.28 2.20 20.51
CA ILE A 278 29.40 1.51 19.55
C ILE A 278 28.85 0.23 20.15
N ARG A 279 29.71 -0.55 20.82
CA ARG A 279 29.30 -1.76 21.54
C ARG A 279 28.22 -1.45 22.58
N ARG A 280 28.40 -0.40 23.37
CA ARG A 280 27.41 0.04 24.36
C ARG A 280 26.11 0.50 23.71
N PHE A 281 26.19 1.27 22.62
CA PHE A 281 25.01 1.70 21.85
C PHE A 281 24.18 0.51 21.36
N LEU A 282 24.83 -0.47 20.73
CA LEU A 282 24.17 -1.67 20.19
C LEU A 282 23.43 -2.45 21.30
N LEU A 283 24.07 -2.66 22.45
CA LEU A 283 23.46 -3.37 23.58
C LEU A 283 22.33 -2.57 24.26
N ASP A 284 22.49 -1.25 24.40
CA ASP A 284 21.48 -0.40 25.03
C ASP A 284 20.21 -0.29 24.18
N THR A 285 20.34 -0.32 22.86
CA THR A 285 19.24 -0.11 21.91
C THR A 285 18.63 -1.40 21.38
N ALA A 286 19.20 -2.57 21.68
CA ALA A 286 18.68 -3.87 21.25
C ALA A 286 17.22 -4.14 21.67
N PHE A 287 16.78 -3.52 22.77
CA PHE A 287 15.40 -3.59 23.27
C PHE A 287 14.39 -2.94 22.31
N CYS A 288 14.81 -2.00 21.48
CA CYS A 288 13.94 -1.32 20.53
C CYS A 288 13.65 -2.25 19.33
N PRO A 289 12.38 -2.54 18.98
CA PRO A 289 12.05 -3.29 17.76
C PRO A 289 12.45 -2.53 16.49
N ARG A 290 12.28 -1.22 16.52
CA ARG A 290 12.75 -0.25 15.52
C ARG A 290 13.47 0.88 16.24
N LEU A 291 14.32 1.58 15.50
CA LEU A 291 15.23 2.58 16.04
C LEU A 291 14.97 3.90 15.33
N CYS A 292 14.78 4.96 16.10
CA CYS A 292 14.98 6.33 15.66
C CYS A 292 15.80 7.04 16.73
N ALA A 293 16.41 8.18 16.40
CA ALA A 293 17.30 8.87 17.33
C ALA A 293 16.63 9.19 18.67
N SER A 294 15.41 9.73 18.65
CA SER A 294 14.67 10.12 19.86
C SER A 294 14.33 8.92 20.76
N LEU A 295 13.97 7.77 20.20
CA LEU A 295 13.71 6.56 20.97
C LEU A 295 15.02 6.02 21.58
N CYS A 296 16.09 5.97 20.80
CA CYS A 296 17.39 5.51 21.29
C CYS A 296 17.91 6.41 22.42
N ASP A 297 17.73 7.72 22.28
CA ASP A 297 18.09 8.72 23.29
C ASP A 297 17.28 8.57 24.57
N ALA A 298 15.97 8.33 24.46
CA ALA A 298 15.10 8.08 25.62
C ALA A 298 15.50 6.81 26.40
N VAL A 299 15.83 5.73 25.68
CA VAL A 299 16.26 4.47 26.32
C VAL A 299 17.63 4.63 26.99
N ARG A 300 18.58 5.27 26.30
CA ARG A 300 19.96 5.46 26.76
C ARG A 300 20.14 6.58 27.79
N GLY A 301 19.23 7.55 27.82
CA GLY A 301 19.42 8.81 28.54
C GLY A 301 20.52 9.68 27.91
N ALA A 302 20.57 9.74 26.57
CA ALA A 302 21.61 10.43 25.80
C ALA A 302 21.01 11.40 24.75
N SER A 303 21.85 12.04 23.93
CA SER A 303 21.43 12.93 22.82
C SER A 303 22.28 12.77 21.55
N ASP A 304 23.08 11.71 21.49
CA ASP A 304 24.05 11.43 20.43
C ASP A 304 23.60 10.28 19.51
N SER A 305 22.39 9.74 19.68
CA SER A 305 21.94 8.55 18.96
C SER A 305 21.86 8.74 17.45
N GLN A 306 21.53 9.93 16.94
CA GLN A 306 21.51 10.19 15.50
C GLN A 306 22.90 9.98 14.87
N VAL A 307 23.94 10.50 15.52
CA VAL A 307 25.33 10.39 15.04
C VAL A 307 25.77 8.92 15.03
N LEU A 308 25.41 8.17 16.06
CA LEU A 308 25.73 6.74 16.17
C LEU A 308 24.97 5.90 15.15
N LEU A 309 23.67 6.16 14.91
CA LEU A 309 22.89 5.48 13.87
C LEU A 309 23.48 5.74 12.47
N GLU A 310 23.87 6.97 12.15
CA GLU A 310 24.54 7.30 10.90
C GLU A 310 25.91 6.65 10.75
N GLN A 311 26.62 6.44 11.86
CA GLN A 311 27.87 5.70 11.88
C GLN A 311 27.63 4.21 11.60
N LEU A 312 26.68 3.58 12.30
CA LEU A 312 26.32 2.18 12.07
C LEU A 312 25.87 1.92 10.63
N LEU A 313 25.10 2.84 10.04
CA LEU A 313 24.66 2.77 8.66
C LEU A 313 25.85 2.82 7.69
N ARG A 314 26.81 3.73 7.91
CA ARG A 314 28.04 3.86 7.11
C ARG A 314 28.93 2.61 7.22
N GLU A 315 28.97 2.02 8.40
CA GLU A 315 29.78 0.84 8.70
C GLU A 315 29.08 -0.49 8.29
N ASN A 316 27.85 -0.42 7.77
CA ASN A 316 26.99 -1.57 7.46
C ASN A 316 26.82 -2.53 8.66
N LEU A 317 26.76 -2.04 9.90
CA LEU A 317 26.65 -2.88 11.10
C LEU A 317 25.22 -3.40 11.33
N PHE A 318 24.72 -4.17 10.37
CA PHE A 318 23.41 -4.85 10.42
C PHE A 318 22.24 -3.89 10.73
N LEU A 319 22.39 -2.61 10.40
CA LEU A 319 21.35 -1.59 10.51
C LEU A 319 20.68 -1.39 9.15
N ILE A 320 19.36 -1.51 9.12
CA ILE A 320 18.54 -1.46 7.90
C ILE A 320 17.63 -0.23 7.97
N PRO A 321 17.73 0.72 7.03
CA PRO A 321 16.82 1.87 6.97
C PRO A 321 15.41 1.42 6.55
N LEU A 322 14.40 1.88 7.27
CA LEU A 322 12.99 1.56 7.03
C LEU A 322 12.30 2.59 6.14
N ASP A 323 12.80 3.82 6.11
CA ASP A 323 12.31 4.92 5.30
C ASP A 323 13.39 5.50 4.37
N THR A 324 13.02 6.52 3.59
CA THR A 324 13.93 7.18 2.63
C THR A 324 14.65 8.39 3.19
N ARG A 325 14.28 8.84 4.39
CA ARG A 325 14.88 9.98 5.10
C ARG A 325 15.95 9.53 6.11
N ASN A 326 16.10 8.21 6.29
CA ASN A 326 16.93 7.58 7.32
C ASN A 326 16.55 8.10 8.72
N GLU A 327 15.25 8.21 9.00
CA GLU A 327 14.74 8.58 10.33
C GLU A 327 14.51 7.32 11.18
N TRP A 328 13.99 6.27 10.55
CA TRP A 328 13.72 4.97 11.15
C TRP A 328 14.60 3.87 10.59
N PHE A 329 15.05 3.01 11.50
CA PHE A 329 15.90 1.87 11.22
C PHE A 329 15.38 0.62 11.96
N ARG A 330 15.88 -0.54 11.57
CA ARG A 330 15.84 -1.76 12.38
C ARG A 330 17.20 -2.43 12.36
N TYR A 331 17.52 -3.18 13.40
CA TYR A 331 18.57 -4.18 13.30
C TYR A 331 18.08 -5.35 12.45
N HIS A 332 19.01 -6.06 11.82
CA HIS A 332 18.76 -7.41 11.32
C HIS A 332 18.34 -8.31 12.49
N ASP A 333 17.35 -9.19 12.28
CA ASP A 333 16.64 -9.84 13.39
C ASP A 333 17.58 -10.73 14.24
N LEU A 334 18.36 -11.61 13.61
CA LEU A 334 19.38 -12.43 14.31
C LEU A 334 20.44 -11.61 15.05
N PHE A 335 20.81 -10.45 14.49
CA PHE A 335 21.77 -9.56 15.14
C PHE A 335 21.15 -8.96 16.41
N ARG A 336 19.91 -8.50 16.33
CA ARG A 336 19.14 -7.99 17.48
C ARG A 336 18.95 -9.04 18.56
N GLU A 337 18.59 -10.26 18.20
CA GLU A 337 18.40 -11.37 19.14
C GLU A 337 19.70 -11.67 19.93
N ALA A 338 20.85 -11.75 19.25
CA ALA A 338 22.14 -11.94 19.90
C ALA A 338 22.50 -10.79 20.85
N LEU A 339 22.25 -9.54 20.44
CA LEU A 339 22.46 -8.36 21.28
C LEU A 339 21.56 -8.37 22.53
N LEU A 340 20.27 -8.72 22.37
CA LEU A 340 19.32 -8.84 23.48
C LEU A 340 19.76 -9.89 24.48
N GLN A 341 20.16 -11.06 24.00
CA GLN A 341 20.66 -12.14 24.85
C GLN A 341 21.88 -11.69 25.64
N ARG A 342 22.83 -11.01 24.99
CA ARG A 342 24.04 -10.50 25.64
C ARG A 342 23.74 -9.38 26.63
N ALA A 343 22.85 -8.44 26.28
CA ALA A 343 22.44 -7.35 27.15
C ALA A 343 21.76 -7.87 28.43
N GLY A 344 20.88 -8.87 28.29
CA GLY A 344 20.22 -9.55 29.42
C GLY A 344 21.19 -10.28 30.34
N GLN A 345 22.26 -10.88 29.80
CA GLN A 345 23.31 -11.53 30.60
C GLN A 345 24.20 -10.54 31.37
N LEU A 346 24.54 -9.40 30.75
CA LEU A 346 25.47 -8.44 31.34
C LEU A 346 24.83 -7.58 32.44
N ALA A 347 23.56 -7.22 32.30
CA ALA A 347 22.87 -6.35 33.26
C ALA A 347 21.35 -6.63 33.29
N PRO A 348 20.91 -7.73 33.92
CA PRO A 348 19.50 -8.13 33.93
C PRO A 348 18.58 -7.08 34.58
N GLU A 349 19.03 -6.41 35.65
CA GLU A 349 18.25 -5.36 36.34
C GLU A 349 17.99 -4.13 35.46
N ASN A 350 18.90 -3.82 34.53
CA ASN A 350 18.76 -2.70 33.60
C ASN A 350 17.91 -3.05 32.37
N ALA A 351 17.75 -4.34 32.05
CA ALA A 351 17.02 -4.79 30.87
C ALA A 351 15.52 -4.44 30.98
N GLU A 352 14.92 -4.74 32.13
CA GLU A 352 13.52 -4.44 32.42
C GLU A 352 13.24 -2.93 32.36
N GLN A 353 14.09 -2.11 32.99
CA GLN A 353 13.93 -0.64 32.96
C GLN A 353 14.04 -0.06 31.55
N LYS A 354 14.96 -0.59 30.72
CA LYS A 354 15.11 -0.15 29.33
C LYS A 354 13.92 -0.55 28.48
N TRP A 355 13.42 -1.78 28.64
CA TRP A 355 12.21 -2.23 27.98
C TRP A 355 11.00 -1.35 28.36
N GLN A 356 10.81 -1.05 29.65
CA GLN A 356 9.75 -0.15 30.10
C GLN A 356 9.87 1.24 29.45
N ARG A 357 11.08 1.81 29.34
CA ARG A 357 11.29 3.09 28.64
C ARG A 357 10.91 3.03 27.16
N VAL A 358 11.20 1.92 26.47
CA VAL A 358 10.76 1.70 25.08
C VAL A 358 9.25 1.77 25.00
N VAL A 359 8.53 1.01 25.84
CA VAL A 359 7.06 0.95 25.82
C VAL A 359 6.45 2.33 26.14
N HIS A 360 6.92 3.01 27.18
CA HIS A 360 6.44 4.37 27.51
C HIS A 360 6.67 5.35 26.37
N TRP A 361 7.88 5.36 25.78
CA TRP A 361 8.17 6.22 24.64
C TRP A 361 7.25 5.94 23.46
N LEU A 362 6.98 4.67 23.15
CA LEU A 362 6.07 4.27 22.08
C LEU A 362 4.65 4.79 22.34
N LEU A 363 4.14 4.67 23.58
CA LEU A 363 2.83 5.20 23.96
C LEU A 363 2.76 6.73 23.83
N ASP A 364 3.75 7.44 24.38
CA ASP A 364 3.82 8.92 24.36
C ASP A 364 3.88 9.50 22.93
N HIS A 365 4.44 8.75 21.98
CA HIS A 365 4.59 9.15 20.58
C HIS A 365 3.51 8.55 19.65
N GLY A 366 2.48 7.90 20.21
CA GLY A 366 1.34 7.38 19.46
C GLY A 366 1.57 6.06 18.73
N HIS A 367 2.68 5.37 18.97
CA HIS A 367 2.99 4.04 18.43
C HIS A 367 2.39 2.91 19.29
N VAL A 368 1.08 3.03 19.60
CA VAL A 368 0.38 2.18 20.59
C VAL A 368 0.43 0.69 20.23
N GLN A 369 0.34 0.33 18.96
CA GLN A 369 0.36 -1.08 18.54
C GLN A 369 1.67 -1.78 18.81
N GLU A 370 2.78 -1.08 18.56
CA GLU A 370 4.10 -1.61 18.86
C GLU A 370 4.28 -1.73 20.36
N ALA A 371 3.79 -0.76 21.14
CA ALA A 371 3.76 -0.86 22.60
C ALA A 371 2.97 -2.09 23.08
N ILE A 372 1.75 -2.31 22.58
CA ILE A 372 0.93 -3.48 22.91
C ILE A 372 1.65 -4.78 22.52
N GLY A 373 2.24 -4.84 21.33
CA GLY A 373 3.02 -6.01 20.89
C GLY A 373 4.16 -6.35 21.85
N GLN A 374 4.87 -5.34 22.37
CA GLN A 374 5.90 -5.53 23.39
C GLN A 374 5.33 -6.01 24.74
N ILE A 375 4.21 -5.44 25.20
CA ILE A 375 3.53 -5.81 26.45
C ILE A 375 3.03 -7.26 26.40
N VAL A 376 2.40 -7.66 25.29
CA VAL A 376 1.91 -9.03 25.07
C VAL A 376 3.07 -10.02 25.06
N GLN A 377 4.19 -9.69 24.39
CA GLN A 377 5.39 -10.53 24.36
C GLN A 377 5.96 -10.76 25.77
N HIS A 378 5.94 -9.73 26.62
CA HIS A 378 6.38 -9.80 28.02
C HIS A 378 5.32 -10.33 28.99
N ARG A 379 4.08 -10.54 28.53
CA ARG A 379 2.93 -11.08 29.30
C ARG A 379 2.55 -10.22 30.52
N ASP A 380 2.74 -8.91 30.43
CA ASP A 380 2.28 -7.97 31.46
C ASP A 380 0.80 -7.63 31.25
N TRP A 381 -0.07 -8.54 31.69
CA TRP A 381 -1.52 -8.42 31.49
C TRP A 381 -2.17 -7.21 32.20
N PRO A 382 -1.76 -6.83 33.43
CA PRO A 382 -2.26 -5.60 34.04
C PRO A 382 -1.95 -4.36 33.21
N TRP A 383 -0.74 -4.25 32.65
CA TRP A 383 -0.40 -3.11 31.80
C TRP A 383 -1.14 -3.15 30.46
N LEU A 384 -1.31 -4.34 29.87
CA LEU A 384 -2.11 -4.51 28.66
C LEU A 384 -3.55 -4.03 28.86
N ALA A 385 -4.18 -4.43 29.97
CA ALA A 385 -5.53 -4.00 30.32
C ALA A 385 -5.64 -2.47 30.41
N GLN A 386 -4.68 -1.82 31.08
CA GLN A 386 -4.64 -0.35 31.16
C GLN A 386 -4.51 0.30 29.78
N VAL A 387 -3.55 -0.13 28.97
CA VAL A 387 -3.30 0.44 27.63
C VAL A 387 -4.50 0.23 26.70
N LEU A 388 -5.16 -0.93 26.76
CA LEU A 388 -6.38 -1.18 25.98
C LEU A 388 -7.53 -0.29 26.45
N SER A 389 -7.73 -0.10 27.76
CA SER A 389 -8.75 0.82 28.27
C SER A 389 -8.51 2.27 27.83
N GLU A 390 -7.27 2.73 27.79
CA GLU A 390 -6.92 4.12 27.44
C GLU A 390 -6.92 4.38 25.93
N HIS A 391 -6.45 3.43 25.12
CA HIS A 391 -6.17 3.65 23.69
C HIS A 391 -6.99 2.76 22.74
N GLY A 392 -7.67 1.73 23.25
CA GLY A 392 -8.34 0.71 22.44
C GLY A 392 -9.40 1.27 21.51
N ASN A 393 -10.21 2.24 21.97
CA ASN A 393 -11.26 2.85 21.15
C ASN A 393 -10.68 3.54 19.90
N ASN A 394 -9.58 4.29 20.06
CA ASN A 394 -8.89 4.94 18.95
C ASN A 394 -8.27 3.94 17.97
N LEU A 395 -7.77 2.81 18.47
CA LEU A 395 -7.27 1.71 17.63
C LEU A 395 -8.39 1.09 16.77
N ILE A 396 -9.56 0.85 17.36
CA ILE A 396 -10.76 0.39 16.64
C ILE A 396 -11.12 1.36 15.50
N HIS A 397 -11.20 2.65 15.80
CA HIS A 397 -11.51 3.69 14.81
C HIS A 397 -10.38 3.91 13.79
N SER A 398 -9.19 3.40 14.05
CA SER A 398 -8.04 3.39 13.12
C SER A 398 -7.97 2.12 12.27
N GLY A 399 -8.93 1.19 12.40
CA GLY A 399 -9.03 -0.03 11.61
C GLY A 399 -8.59 -1.32 12.31
N PHE A 400 -8.21 -1.27 13.59
CA PHE A 400 -7.58 -2.40 14.29
C PHE A 400 -8.52 -3.21 15.17
N HIS A 401 -9.82 -3.18 14.87
CA HIS A 401 -10.84 -3.85 15.66
C HIS A 401 -10.61 -5.36 15.81
N LEU A 402 -10.11 -6.05 14.77
CA LEU A 402 -9.77 -7.48 14.88
C LEU A 402 -8.57 -7.74 15.80
N GLN A 403 -7.50 -6.96 15.68
CA GLN A 403 -6.32 -7.09 16.56
C GLN A 403 -6.66 -6.76 18.01
N VAL A 404 -7.56 -5.78 18.24
CA VAL A 404 -8.07 -5.47 19.57
C VAL A 404 -8.84 -6.65 20.16
N LEU A 405 -9.63 -7.39 19.36
CA LEU A 405 -10.25 -8.63 19.82
C LEU A 405 -9.18 -9.67 20.20
N ASP A 406 -8.16 -9.87 19.37
CA ASP A 406 -7.06 -10.81 19.67
C ASP A 406 -6.32 -10.45 20.97
N TRP A 407 -6.11 -9.15 21.23
CA TRP A 407 -5.47 -8.69 22.47
C TRP A 407 -6.38 -8.80 23.70
N LEU A 408 -7.68 -8.57 23.53
CA LEU A 408 -8.66 -8.79 24.60
C LEU A 408 -8.76 -10.29 24.95
N ASP A 409 -8.74 -11.17 23.94
CA ASP A 409 -8.76 -12.62 24.13
C ASP A 409 -7.48 -13.16 24.81
N ALA A 410 -6.36 -12.42 24.72
CA ALA A 410 -5.12 -12.75 25.41
C ALA A 410 -5.15 -12.44 26.92
N LEU A 411 -6.06 -11.57 27.39
CA LEU A 411 -6.17 -11.21 28.80
C LEU A 411 -6.74 -12.37 29.65
N PRO A 412 -6.31 -12.52 30.90
CA PRO A 412 -6.92 -13.47 31.82
C PRO A 412 -8.42 -13.16 32.03
N ALA A 413 -9.27 -14.20 31.97
CA ALA A 413 -10.73 -14.04 32.13
C ALA A 413 -11.16 -13.23 33.38
N PRO A 414 -10.54 -13.37 34.56
CA PRO A 414 -10.89 -12.55 35.72
C PRO A 414 -10.65 -11.04 35.53
N THR A 415 -9.62 -10.66 34.76
CA THR A 415 -9.32 -9.27 34.43
C THR A 415 -10.39 -8.69 33.51
N MET A 416 -10.82 -9.48 32.51
CA MET A 416 -11.86 -9.09 31.57
C MET A 416 -13.21 -8.91 32.26
N SER A 417 -13.66 -9.91 33.02
CA SER A 417 -14.97 -9.90 33.69
C SER A 417 -15.09 -8.86 34.80
N ALA A 418 -13.97 -8.33 35.30
CA ALA A 418 -13.97 -7.32 36.35
C ALA A 418 -13.99 -5.87 35.81
N SER A 419 -13.75 -5.66 34.50
CA SER A 419 -13.63 -4.33 33.91
C SER A 419 -14.77 -4.04 32.92
N PRO A 420 -15.74 -3.19 33.29
CA PRO A 420 -16.76 -2.69 32.36
C PRO A 420 -16.17 -1.99 31.13
N GLN A 421 -15.04 -1.27 31.28
CA GLN A 421 -14.39 -0.58 30.18
C GLN A 421 -13.85 -1.54 29.12
N LEU A 422 -13.23 -2.65 29.52
CA LEU A 422 -12.72 -3.66 28.58
C LEU A 422 -13.86 -4.42 27.88
N LEU A 423 -14.93 -4.73 28.59
CA LEU A 423 -16.15 -5.33 28.01
C LEU A 423 -16.81 -4.37 27.00
N MET A 424 -16.90 -3.08 27.31
CA MET A 424 -17.40 -2.08 26.36
C MET A 424 -16.49 -1.94 25.15
N LEU A 425 -15.16 -2.01 25.34
CA LEU A 425 -14.20 -2.04 24.24
C LEU A 425 -14.41 -3.26 23.34
N GLN A 426 -14.71 -4.44 23.93
CA GLN A 426 -15.06 -5.65 23.18
C GLN A 426 -16.34 -5.44 22.35
N VAL A 427 -17.37 -4.81 22.93
CA VAL A 427 -18.61 -4.46 22.22
C VAL A 427 -18.30 -3.58 21.00
N TRP A 428 -17.50 -2.53 21.14
CA TRP A 428 -17.08 -1.70 20.02
C TRP A 428 -16.32 -2.50 18.95
N ALA A 429 -15.37 -3.34 19.36
CA ALA A 429 -14.57 -4.11 18.43
C ALA A 429 -15.43 -5.12 17.64
N LEU A 430 -16.39 -5.77 18.31
CA LEU A 430 -17.36 -6.67 17.68
C LEU A 430 -18.32 -5.93 16.76
N PHE A 431 -18.76 -4.73 17.14
CA PHE A 431 -19.61 -3.88 16.30
C PHE A 431 -18.90 -3.53 14.97
N PHE A 432 -17.65 -3.06 15.03
CA PHE A 432 -16.84 -2.78 13.83
C PHE A 432 -16.46 -4.03 13.04
N ALA A 433 -16.32 -5.19 13.71
CA ALA A 433 -16.16 -6.50 13.06
C ALA A 433 -17.45 -7.07 12.46
N ASN A 434 -18.58 -6.34 12.55
CA ASN A 434 -19.91 -6.76 12.10
C ASN A 434 -20.41 -8.09 12.73
N ARG A 435 -20.03 -8.37 13.98
CA ARG A 435 -20.47 -9.54 14.77
C ARG A 435 -21.62 -9.18 15.71
N VAL A 436 -22.70 -8.71 15.11
CA VAL A 436 -23.84 -8.05 15.79
C VAL A 436 -24.60 -9.00 16.73
N GLU A 437 -24.65 -10.29 16.40
CA GLU A 437 -25.29 -11.34 17.18
C GLU A 437 -24.70 -11.51 18.59
N MET A 438 -23.43 -11.13 18.78
CA MET A 438 -22.73 -11.23 20.07
C MET A 438 -23.02 -10.02 20.99
N LEU A 439 -23.56 -8.92 20.45
CA LEU A 439 -23.63 -7.65 21.18
C LEU A 439 -24.73 -7.63 22.24
N ALA A 440 -25.92 -8.16 21.94
CA ALA A 440 -27.06 -8.11 22.86
C ALA A 440 -26.79 -8.73 24.25
N PRO A 441 -26.23 -9.97 24.37
CA PRO A 441 -25.93 -10.53 25.69
C PRO A 441 -24.85 -9.75 26.42
N LEU A 442 -23.81 -9.28 25.73
CA LEU A 442 -22.72 -8.50 26.33
C LEU A 442 -23.20 -7.13 26.85
N LEU A 443 -24.08 -6.46 26.11
CA LEU A 443 -24.68 -5.19 26.56
C LEU A 443 -25.52 -5.37 27.82
N SER A 444 -26.29 -6.46 27.91
CA SER A 444 -27.06 -6.77 29.12
C SER A 444 -26.17 -7.13 30.31
N GLU A 445 -25.08 -7.86 30.10
CA GLU A 445 -24.09 -8.14 31.15
C GLU A 445 -23.44 -6.85 31.68
N LEU A 446 -23.08 -5.94 30.77
CA LEU A 446 -22.52 -4.63 31.10
C LEU A 446 -23.48 -3.78 31.93
N GLU A 447 -24.77 -3.72 31.56
CA GLU A 447 -25.79 -2.98 32.30
C GLU A 447 -25.96 -3.55 33.72
N ASP A 448 -26.08 -4.88 33.85
CA ASP A 448 -26.17 -5.54 35.16
C ASP A 448 -24.94 -5.27 36.04
N MET A 449 -23.74 -5.21 35.43
CA MET A 449 -22.51 -4.89 36.15
C MET A 449 -22.48 -3.43 36.62
N LEU A 450 -22.87 -2.48 35.76
CA LEU A 450 -22.93 -1.07 36.10
C LEU A 450 -23.97 -0.80 37.20
N ASP A 451 -25.15 -1.42 37.13
CA ASP A 451 -26.20 -1.29 38.14
C ASP A 451 -25.72 -1.77 39.52
N ARG A 452 -24.97 -2.88 39.58
CA ARG A 452 -24.36 -3.37 40.83
C ARG A 452 -23.28 -2.44 41.35
N GLN A 453 -22.39 -1.94 40.49
CA GLN A 453 -21.32 -1.03 40.89
C GLN A 453 -21.86 0.32 41.40
N VAL A 454 -22.91 0.86 40.77
CA VAL A 454 -23.59 2.09 41.23
C VAL A 454 -24.26 1.87 42.59
N ALA A 455 -24.83 0.68 42.85
CA ALA A 455 -25.39 0.33 44.15
C ALA A 455 -24.33 0.17 45.26
N ASP A 456 -23.13 -0.31 44.91
CA ASP A 456 -22.06 -0.63 45.85
C ASP A 456 -21.05 0.51 46.08
N SER A 457 -20.96 1.52 45.18
CA SER A 457 -19.91 2.55 45.20
C SER A 457 -20.36 3.88 44.56
N HIS A 458 -20.47 4.94 45.37
CA HIS A 458 -20.79 6.32 44.91
C HIS A 458 -19.70 7.16 44.18
N PRO A 459 -18.38 6.85 44.17
CA PRO A 459 -17.38 7.84 43.76
C PRO A 459 -17.11 7.99 42.24
N ASP A 460 -17.63 7.13 41.34
CA ASP A 460 -17.38 7.23 39.88
C ASP A 460 -18.68 7.30 39.04
N ALA A 461 -19.54 8.26 39.37
CA ALA A 461 -20.80 8.47 38.63
C ALA A 461 -20.58 8.92 37.18
N GLU A 462 -19.50 9.65 36.90
CA GLU A 462 -19.21 10.17 35.55
C GLU A 462 -18.72 9.07 34.60
N GLY A 463 -17.86 8.15 35.06
CA GLY A 463 -17.43 6.98 34.28
C GLY A 463 -18.58 6.02 33.97
N ALA A 464 -19.46 5.76 34.94
CA ALA A 464 -20.63 4.92 34.76
C ALA A 464 -21.64 5.53 33.76
N LEU A 465 -21.91 6.84 33.86
CA LEU A 465 -22.74 7.57 32.89
C LEU A 465 -22.16 7.50 31.47
N GLY A 466 -20.83 7.52 31.36
CA GLY A 466 -20.17 7.43 30.06
C GLY A 466 -20.33 6.08 29.40
N LEU A 467 -20.08 5.00 30.13
CA LEU A 467 -20.33 3.66 29.63
C LEU A 467 -21.81 3.43 29.30
N GLN A 468 -22.73 3.97 30.10
CA GLN A 468 -24.16 3.91 29.79
C GLN A 468 -24.50 4.64 28.48
N SER A 469 -23.88 5.79 28.22
CA SER A 469 -24.04 6.51 26.96
C SER A 469 -23.51 5.70 25.76
N GLU A 470 -22.40 5.00 25.92
CA GLU A 470 -21.85 4.09 24.89
C GLU A 470 -22.77 2.90 24.62
N ILE A 471 -23.31 2.28 25.67
CA ILE A 471 -24.29 1.19 25.59
C ILE A 471 -25.54 1.66 24.84
N SER A 472 -26.10 2.81 25.22
CA SER A 472 -27.27 3.41 24.57
C SER A 472 -27.00 3.71 23.08
N LEU A 473 -25.78 4.16 22.75
CA LEU A 473 -25.40 4.43 21.37
C LEU A 473 -25.35 3.15 20.54
N ILE A 474 -24.72 2.06 21.03
CA ILE A 474 -24.72 0.77 20.33
C ILE A 474 -26.14 0.20 20.22
N ARG A 475 -26.96 0.30 21.28
CA ARG A 475 -28.38 -0.09 21.23
C ARG A 475 -29.15 0.69 20.16
N SER A 476 -28.84 1.97 19.96
CA SER A 476 -29.46 2.75 18.88
C SER A 476 -29.13 2.17 17.49
N TYR A 477 -27.90 1.71 17.26
CA TYR A 477 -27.51 1.05 16.02
C TYR A 477 -28.18 -0.33 15.84
N LEU A 478 -28.30 -1.11 16.91
CA LEU A 478 -29.06 -2.36 16.90
C LEU A 478 -30.55 -2.16 16.63
N ALA A 479 -31.13 -1.06 17.13
CA ALA A 479 -32.52 -0.70 16.84
C ALA A 479 -32.70 -0.38 15.36
N ARG A 480 -31.77 0.37 14.75
CA ARG A 480 -31.77 0.66 13.29
C ARG A 480 -31.71 -0.61 12.44
N SER A 481 -30.84 -1.57 12.77
CA SER A 481 -30.73 -2.81 11.99
C SER A 481 -32.02 -3.65 12.02
N ARG A 482 -32.82 -3.50 13.09
CA ARG A 482 -34.12 -4.17 13.27
C ARG A 482 -35.31 -3.35 12.72
N SER A 483 -35.04 -2.23 12.06
CA SER A 483 -36.05 -1.27 11.59
C SER A 483 -36.93 -0.72 12.72
N ASP A 484 -36.40 -0.59 13.94
CA ASP A 484 -37.03 0.11 15.06
C ASP A 484 -36.55 1.56 15.10
N ASP A 485 -36.98 2.33 14.10
CA ASP A 485 -36.55 3.71 13.86
C ASP A 485 -36.87 4.63 15.06
N LYS A 486 -37.96 4.32 15.78
CA LYS A 486 -38.36 5.09 16.97
C LYS A 486 -37.36 4.91 18.10
N SER A 487 -37.08 3.67 18.50
CA SER A 487 -36.11 3.41 19.57
C SER A 487 -34.71 3.89 19.19
N ALA A 488 -34.33 3.75 17.91
CA ALA A 488 -33.06 4.28 17.41
C ALA A 488 -32.95 5.80 17.61
N SER A 489 -33.97 6.55 17.19
CA SER A 489 -34.02 8.01 17.31
C SER A 489 -34.07 8.46 18.77
N ASP A 490 -34.91 7.82 19.60
CA ASP A 490 -35.08 8.16 21.02
C ASP A 490 -33.75 7.96 21.78
N LEU A 491 -33.05 6.84 21.55
CA LEU A 491 -31.75 6.55 22.16
C LEU A 491 -30.66 7.52 21.67
N THR A 492 -30.61 7.82 20.38
CA THR A 492 -29.61 8.75 19.82
C THR A 492 -29.77 10.15 20.39
N GLN A 493 -31.00 10.63 20.50
CA GLN A 493 -31.31 11.93 21.12
C GLN A 493 -31.02 11.95 22.62
N GLN A 494 -31.25 10.83 23.32
CA GLN A 494 -30.89 10.70 24.73
C GLN A 494 -29.38 10.81 24.92
N VAL A 495 -28.59 10.03 24.17
CA VAL A 495 -27.12 10.11 24.19
C VAL A 495 -26.64 11.53 23.88
N LEU A 496 -27.23 12.21 22.88
CA LEU A 496 -26.85 13.58 22.55
C LEU A 496 -27.04 14.56 23.73
N LYS A 497 -28.13 14.42 24.50
CA LYS A 497 -28.35 15.23 25.70
C LYS A 497 -27.34 14.91 26.80
N ASP A 498 -26.99 13.64 26.96
CA ASP A 498 -26.07 13.18 28.01
C ASP A 498 -24.62 13.63 27.72
N ILE A 499 -24.20 13.63 26.44
CA ILE A 499 -22.83 13.99 26.05
C ILE A 499 -22.55 15.50 25.98
N ASP A 500 -23.56 16.36 26.05
CA ASP A 500 -23.36 17.81 26.11
C ASP A 500 -22.86 18.30 27.48
N HIS A 501 -23.00 17.45 28.50
CA HIS A 501 -22.59 17.75 29.87
C HIS A 501 -21.38 16.94 30.33
N THR A 502 -20.80 16.12 29.46
CA THR A 502 -19.66 15.24 29.77
C THR A 502 -18.48 15.47 28.82
N ARG A 503 -17.28 14.99 29.20
CA ARG A 503 -16.06 15.10 28.38
C ARG A 503 -15.85 13.93 27.42
N ILE A 504 -16.88 13.13 27.17
CA ILE A 504 -16.75 11.83 26.49
C ILE A 504 -16.66 12.03 24.97
N PRO A 505 -15.68 11.42 24.27
CA PRO A 505 -15.48 11.56 22.83
C PRO A 505 -16.47 10.70 22.01
N LEU A 506 -17.77 10.92 22.19
CA LEU A 506 -18.84 10.24 21.46
C LEU A 506 -19.60 11.15 20.50
N LYS A 507 -19.27 12.45 20.44
CA LYS A 507 -20.03 13.42 19.64
C LYS A 507 -20.00 13.04 18.17
N SER A 508 -18.84 12.64 17.65
CA SER A 508 -18.73 12.27 16.24
C SER A 508 -19.69 11.14 15.85
N VAL A 509 -19.71 10.04 16.63
CA VAL A 509 -20.51 8.86 16.32
C VAL A 509 -22.01 9.11 16.59
N THR A 510 -22.36 9.88 17.63
CA THR A 510 -23.76 10.26 17.90
C THR A 510 -24.33 11.14 16.80
N TYR A 511 -23.58 12.14 16.32
CA TYR A 511 -24.00 12.96 15.18
C TYR A 511 -24.06 12.16 13.86
N TYR A 512 -23.22 11.15 13.69
CA TYR A 512 -23.34 10.23 12.55
C TYR A 512 -24.65 9.44 12.61
N GLY A 513 -25.03 8.94 13.80
CA GLY A 513 -26.33 8.30 14.03
C GLY A 513 -27.51 9.23 13.71
N LEU A 514 -27.46 10.49 14.16
CA LEU A 514 -28.49 11.50 13.84
C LEU A 514 -28.57 11.76 12.32
N GLY A 515 -27.42 11.84 11.66
CA GLY A 515 -27.34 11.98 10.21
C GLY A 515 -27.99 10.81 9.46
N LEU A 516 -27.80 9.57 9.94
CA LEU A 516 -28.47 8.39 9.40
C LEU A 516 -29.99 8.45 9.60
N ASP A 517 -30.47 8.90 10.76
CA ASP A 517 -31.90 9.01 11.04
C ASP A 517 -32.59 10.04 10.14
N CYS A 518 -32.00 11.24 10.02
CA CYS A 518 -32.51 12.29 9.13
C CYS A 518 -32.44 11.85 7.67
N TYR A 519 -31.35 11.20 7.24
CA TYR A 519 -31.23 10.67 5.89
C TYR A 519 -32.30 9.60 5.59
N GLY A 520 -32.55 8.69 6.53
CA GLY A 520 -33.59 7.67 6.41
C GLY A 520 -35.01 8.23 6.26
N LYS A 521 -35.27 9.41 6.85
CA LYS A 521 -36.54 10.15 6.71
C LYS A 521 -36.60 11.05 5.47
N GLY A 522 -35.47 11.26 4.80
CA GLY A 522 -35.31 12.22 3.70
C GLY A 522 -35.18 13.68 4.11
N GLU A 523 -34.89 13.95 5.38
CA GLU A 523 -34.62 15.29 5.90
C GLU A 523 -33.17 15.70 5.54
N LEU A 524 -32.89 15.90 4.25
CA LEU A 524 -31.51 16.02 3.75
C LEU A 524 -30.74 17.22 4.31
N ALA A 525 -31.43 18.33 4.62
CA ALA A 525 -30.80 19.51 5.21
C ALA A 525 -30.32 19.24 6.65
N ASP A 526 -31.17 18.62 7.47
CA ASP A 526 -30.84 18.26 8.85
C ASP A 526 -29.77 17.15 8.88
N ALA A 527 -29.85 16.20 7.94
CA ALA A 527 -28.82 15.17 7.77
C ALA A 527 -27.45 15.78 7.43
N GLU A 528 -27.41 16.77 6.54
CA GLU A 528 -26.17 17.48 6.19
C GLU A 528 -25.58 18.25 7.39
N GLU A 529 -26.40 18.94 8.19
CA GLU A 529 -25.94 19.62 9.39
C GLU A 529 -25.37 18.64 10.43
N ALA A 530 -26.08 17.52 10.66
CA ALA A 530 -25.63 16.48 11.56
C ALA A 530 -24.31 15.85 11.10
N LEU A 531 -24.16 15.53 9.81
CA LEU A 531 -22.95 14.90 9.28
C LEU A 531 -21.75 15.86 9.23
N LYS A 532 -21.97 17.16 8.97
CA LYS A 532 -20.92 18.19 9.13
C LYS A 532 -20.44 18.26 10.57
N SER A 533 -21.36 18.21 11.52
CA SER A 533 -21.03 18.16 12.95
C SER A 533 -20.25 16.89 13.29
N SER A 534 -20.67 15.74 12.75
CA SER A 534 -19.98 14.47 12.94
C SER A 534 -18.54 14.49 12.43
N VAL A 535 -18.31 15.00 11.21
CA VAL A 535 -16.96 15.20 10.63
C VAL A 535 -16.12 16.08 11.56
N ARG A 536 -16.61 17.27 11.93
CA ARG A 536 -15.87 18.21 12.78
C ARG A 536 -15.49 17.60 14.14
N TYR A 537 -16.44 16.93 14.81
CA TYR A 537 -16.13 16.27 16.08
C TYR A 537 -15.21 15.07 15.89
N GLY A 538 -15.33 14.33 14.79
CA GLY A 538 -14.46 13.20 14.48
C GLY A 538 -13.01 13.63 14.26
N GLU A 539 -12.79 14.81 13.69
CA GLU A 539 -11.46 15.41 13.56
C GLU A 539 -10.86 15.76 14.91
N VAL A 540 -11.66 16.37 15.80
CA VAL A 540 -11.25 16.72 17.17
C VAL A 540 -10.96 15.47 18.01
N GLU A 541 -11.80 14.45 17.89
CA GLU A 541 -11.69 13.17 18.60
C GLU A 541 -10.65 12.23 17.97
N ARG A 542 -10.07 12.60 16.81
CA ARG A 542 -9.10 11.80 16.03
C ARG A 542 -9.64 10.41 15.63
N LYS A 543 -10.88 10.36 15.13
CA LYS A 543 -11.56 9.13 14.69
C LYS A 543 -11.67 9.05 13.16
N PRO A 544 -10.63 8.57 12.44
CA PRO A 544 -10.59 8.64 10.98
C PRO A 544 -11.68 7.81 10.29
N SER A 545 -12.07 6.66 10.83
CA SER A 545 -13.18 5.87 10.28
C SER A 545 -14.52 6.62 10.31
N THR A 546 -14.79 7.36 11.39
CA THR A 546 -16.02 8.16 11.56
C THR A 546 -16.00 9.36 10.62
N VAL A 547 -14.87 10.06 10.50
CA VAL A 547 -14.69 11.19 9.58
C VAL A 547 -14.91 10.73 8.13
N LEU A 548 -14.30 9.61 7.73
CA LEU A 548 -14.48 9.04 6.38
C LEU A 548 -15.92 8.59 6.09
N SER A 549 -16.58 7.94 7.05
CA SER A 549 -17.94 7.43 6.85
C SER A 549 -18.95 8.58 6.79
N SER A 550 -18.83 9.55 7.69
CA SER A 550 -19.71 10.72 7.77
C SER A 550 -19.53 11.65 6.58
N GLY A 551 -18.27 11.92 6.20
CA GLY A 551 -17.94 12.68 5.00
C GLY A 551 -18.41 12.00 3.72
N GLY A 552 -18.31 10.67 3.64
CA GLY A 552 -18.82 9.90 2.51
C GLY A 552 -20.34 9.99 2.36
N LEU A 553 -21.09 9.79 3.45
CA LEU A 553 -22.55 9.92 3.43
C LEU A 553 -22.98 11.36 3.15
N LEU A 554 -22.26 12.35 3.71
CA LEU A 554 -22.49 13.76 3.40
C LEU A 554 -22.32 14.05 1.92
N ALA A 555 -21.24 13.55 1.30
CA ALA A 555 -21.02 13.69 -0.14
C ALA A 555 -22.11 13.00 -0.97
N TRP A 556 -22.59 11.82 -0.53
CA TRP A 556 -23.73 11.14 -1.16
C TRP A 556 -25.00 11.99 -1.11
N ILE A 557 -25.28 12.64 0.02
CA ILE A 557 -26.44 13.55 0.16
C ILE A 557 -26.28 14.77 -0.73
N GLN A 558 -25.11 15.42 -0.72
CA GLN A 558 -24.81 16.58 -1.57
C GLN A 558 -24.93 16.24 -3.07
N TYR A 559 -24.48 15.04 -3.48
CA TYR A 559 -24.70 14.53 -4.83
C TYR A 559 -26.19 14.44 -5.20
N ASN A 560 -27.03 13.89 -4.32
CA ASN A 560 -28.47 13.79 -4.57
C ASN A 560 -29.19 15.14 -4.54
N ARG A 561 -28.66 16.12 -3.80
CA ARG A 561 -29.09 17.52 -3.83
C ARG A 561 -28.66 18.26 -5.11
N GLY A 562 -27.79 17.68 -5.95
CA GLY A 562 -27.28 18.33 -7.16
C GLY A 562 -26.00 19.15 -6.96
N ASP A 563 -25.42 19.13 -5.76
CA ASP A 563 -24.24 19.91 -5.38
C ASP A 563 -22.95 19.09 -5.61
N ILE A 564 -22.69 18.67 -6.86
CA ILE A 564 -21.59 17.73 -7.19
C ILE A 564 -20.21 18.28 -6.79
N ASP A 565 -19.95 19.57 -7.05
CA ASP A 565 -18.67 20.19 -6.70
C ASP A 565 -18.46 20.21 -5.18
N THR A 566 -19.49 20.56 -4.40
CA THR A 566 -19.46 20.48 -2.94
C THR A 566 -19.21 19.05 -2.46
N ALA A 567 -19.83 18.05 -3.08
CA ALA A 567 -19.60 16.64 -2.75
C ALA A 567 -18.14 16.21 -2.99
N LEU A 568 -17.54 16.67 -4.10
CA LEU A 568 -16.12 16.42 -4.40
C LEU A 568 -15.18 17.12 -3.41
N GLU A 569 -15.48 18.37 -3.06
CA GLU A 569 -14.73 19.12 -2.05
C GLU A 569 -14.80 18.44 -0.68
N THR A 570 -15.98 18.00 -0.25
CA THR A 570 -16.17 17.22 0.98
C THR A 570 -15.31 15.96 0.97
N CYS A 571 -15.40 15.15 -0.10
CA CYS A 571 -14.59 13.94 -0.24
C CYS A 571 -13.09 14.23 -0.19
N THR A 572 -12.64 15.28 -0.88
CA THR A 572 -11.23 15.65 -0.96
C THR A 572 -10.70 16.15 0.38
N SER A 573 -11.43 17.04 1.06
CA SER A 573 -11.07 17.57 2.38
C SER A 573 -10.95 16.46 3.42
N VAL A 574 -11.95 15.58 3.48
CA VAL A 574 -11.97 14.44 4.40
C VAL A 574 -10.82 13.49 4.12
N ARG A 575 -10.54 13.16 2.84
CA ARG A 575 -9.42 12.29 2.48
C ARG A 575 -8.07 12.92 2.86
N GLN A 576 -7.90 14.21 2.58
CA GLN A 576 -6.68 14.94 2.92
C GLN A 576 -6.45 14.97 4.44
N TRP A 577 -7.50 15.19 5.24
CA TRP A 577 -7.38 15.16 6.69
C TRP A 577 -6.95 13.78 7.20
N VAL A 578 -7.55 12.71 6.67
CA VAL A 578 -7.19 11.33 7.03
C VAL A 578 -5.76 11.02 6.65
N ASP A 579 -5.34 11.31 5.42
CA ASP A 579 -3.98 11.03 4.95
C ASP A 579 -2.93 11.81 5.77
N GLN A 580 -3.27 12.99 6.30
CA GLN A 580 -2.38 13.76 7.17
C GLN A 580 -2.24 13.19 8.58
N HIS A 581 -3.30 12.58 9.13
CA HIS A 581 -3.35 12.13 10.52
C HIS A 581 -3.26 10.60 10.66
N HIS A 582 -3.34 9.87 9.55
CA HIS A 582 -3.33 8.41 9.44
C HIS A 582 -2.54 8.02 8.17
N SER A 583 -1.22 8.24 8.20
CA SER A 583 -0.29 7.87 7.12
C SER A 583 0.87 7.04 7.66
N ASP A 584 0.57 5.81 8.11
CA ASP A 584 1.60 4.76 8.11
C ASP A 584 1.62 4.10 6.73
N PRO A 585 2.68 4.29 5.91
CA PRO A 585 2.76 3.71 4.58
C PRO A 585 2.77 2.16 4.57
N ARG A 586 2.90 1.52 5.74
CA ARG A 586 2.88 0.07 5.91
C ARG A 586 1.47 -0.46 6.17
N GLN A 587 0.51 0.42 6.43
CA GLN A 587 -0.86 0.05 6.75
C GLN A 587 -1.76 0.16 5.51
N PRO A 588 -2.76 -0.73 5.37
CA PRO A 588 -3.78 -0.59 4.34
C PRO A 588 -4.47 0.76 4.47
N MET A 589 -4.75 1.41 3.34
CA MET A 589 -5.53 2.64 3.35
C MET A 589 -6.93 2.37 3.91
N LEU A 590 -7.41 3.24 4.79
CA LEU A 590 -8.80 3.21 5.20
C LEU A 590 -9.70 3.52 3.99
N ILE A 591 -10.64 2.62 3.72
CA ILE A 591 -11.59 2.71 2.60
C ILE A 591 -12.99 2.88 3.19
N SER A 592 -13.70 3.92 2.73
CA SER A 592 -15.11 4.15 3.07
C SER A 592 -16.00 3.75 1.91
N CYS A 593 -16.96 2.86 2.17
CA CYS A 593 -17.96 2.43 1.19
C CYS A 593 -18.75 3.64 0.64
N TRP A 594 -19.24 4.52 1.53
CA TRP A 594 -19.98 5.71 1.12
C TRP A 594 -19.17 6.67 0.26
N GLN A 595 -17.94 6.98 0.68
CA GLN A 595 -17.11 7.93 -0.03
C GLN A 595 -16.77 7.43 -1.44
N ASN A 596 -16.34 6.16 -1.56
CA ASN A 596 -16.01 5.57 -2.85
C ASN A 596 -17.25 5.40 -3.74
N SER A 597 -18.41 5.08 -3.17
CA SER A 597 -19.68 4.99 -3.91
C SER A 597 -20.13 6.36 -4.43
N ALA A 598 -20.04 7.41 -3.61
CA ALA A 598 -20.33 8.78 -4.03
C ALA A 598 -19.37 9.24 -5.14
N LEU A 599 -18.06 8.99 -4.99
CA LEU A 599 -17.08 9.33 -6.03
C LEU A 599 -17.31 8.53 -7.32
N THR A 600 -17.67 7.25 -7.22
CA THR A 600 -18.03 6.43 -8.39
C THR A 600 -19.20 7.05 -9.15
N GLU A 601 -20.28 7.40 -8.44
CA GLU A 601 -21.45 8.06 -9.03
C GLU A 601 -21.14 9.44 -9.63
N ILE A 602 -20.37 10.27 -8.92
CA ILE A 602 -19.98 11.60 -9.39
C ILE A 602 -19.16 11.52 -10.67
N TYR A 603 -18.12 10.68 -10.70
CA TYR A 603 -17.26 10.54 -11.87
C TYR A 603 -17.98 9.84 -13.03
N ARG A 604 -18.91 8.93 -12.74
CA ARG A 604 -19.83 8.38 -13.74
C ARG A 604 -20.66 9.50 -14.36
N GLU A 605 -21.32 10.34 -13.56
CA GLU A 605 -22.13 11.47 -14.04
C GLU A 605 -21.35 12.49 -14.88
N ARG A 606 -20.08 12.70 -14.56
CA ARG A 606 -19.15 13.57 -15.32
C ARG A 606 -18.57 12.93 -16.57
N ASN A 607 -19.02 11.72 -16.93
CA ASN A 607 -18.53 10.93 -18.05
C ASN A 607 -17.02 10.62 -17.95
N GLN A 608 -16.57 10.20 -16.77
CA GLN A 608 -15.19 9.79 -16.48
C GLN A 608 -15.16 8.33 -15.95
N PRO A 609 -15.51 7.34 -16.79
CA PRO A 609 -15.73 5.96 -16.33
C PRO A 609 -14.47 5.30 -15.76
N GLN A 610 -13.27 5.66 -16.24
CA GLN A 610 -12.03 5.11 -15.70
C GLN A 610 -11.76 5.59 -14.26
N LEU A 611 -12.09 6.85 -13.95
CA LEU A 611 -11.99 7.37 -12.58
C LEU A 611 -13.05 6.73 -11.69
N ALA A 612 -14.29 6.61 -12.17
CA ALA A 612 -15.35 5.90 -11.46
C ALA A 612 -14.93 4.46 -11.11
N ALA A 613 -14.40 3.71 -12.09
CA ALA A 613 -13.90 2.36 -11.89
C ALA A 613 -12.75 2.28 -10.87
N SER A 614 -11.87 3.30 -10.81
CA SER A 614 -10.76 3.33 -9.84
C SER A 614 -11.22 3.48 -8.39
N TYR A 615 -12.34 4.17 -8.15
CA TYR A 615 -12.95 4.27 -6.82
C TYR A 615 -13.82 3.06 -6.49
N LEU A 616 -14.39 2.40 -7.49
CA LEU A 616 -15.12 1.16 -7.30
C LEU A 616 -14.20 -0.03 -6.99
N ALA A 617 -13.03 -0.12 -7.61
CA ALA A 617 -12.16 -1.29 -7.54
C ALA A 617 -11.84 -1.77 -6.11
N PRO A 618 -11.45 -0.89 -5.15
CA PRO A 618 -11.18 -1.32 -3.78
C PRO A 618 -12.42 -1.86 -3.05
N LEU A 619 -13.64 -1.54 -3.50
CA LEU A 619 -14.88 -2.05 -2.92
C LEU A 619 -15.21 -3.47 -3.38
N LEU A 620 -14.70 -3.89 -4.54
CA LEU A 620 -14.97 -5.23 -5.08
C LEU A 620 -14.31 -6.32 -4.23
N ASP A 621 -13.10 -6.07 -3.75
CA ASP A 621 -12.40 -6.97 -2.82
C ASP A 621 -13.21 -7.18 -1.53
N HIS A 622 -13.93 -6.16 -1.05
CA HIS A 622 -14.81 -6.29 0.12
C HIS A 622 -16.01 -7.19 -0.16
N VAL A 623 -16.60 -7.12 -1.36
CA VAL A 623 -17.72 -7.99 -1.75
C VAL A 623 -17.26 -9.45 -1.83
N GLU A 624 -16.09 -9.71 -2.42
CA GLU A 624 -15.54 -11.06 -2.57
C GLU A 624 -15.18 -11.72 -1.22
N ASN A 625 -14.65 -10.93 -0.28
CA ASN A 625 -14.27 -11.42 1.05
C ASN A 625 -15.42 -11.44 2.08
N GLY A 626 -16.62 -11.00 1.67
CA GLY A 626 -17.79 -10.87 2.53
C GLY A 626 -17.87 -9.48 3.17
N THR A 627 -18.95 -8.75 2.86
CA THR A 627 -19.21 -7.41 3.37
C THR A 627 -20.55 -7.33 4.09
N GLU A 628 -20.78 -6.25 4.85
CA GLU A 628 -22.05 -6.01 5.53
C GLU A 628 -23.20 -5.91 4.51
N PRO A 629 -24.38 -6.52 4.74
CA PRO A 629 -25.44 -6.59 3.74
C PRO A 629 -25.88 -5.24 3.12
N GLY A 630 -25.97 -4.17 3.90
CA GLY A 630 -26.29 -2.83 3.41
C GLY A 630 -25.19 -2.26 2.50
N GLN A 631 -23.93 -2.37 2.92
CA GLN A 631 -22.77 -1.99 2.10
C GLN A 631 -22.70 -2.81 0.81
N HIS A 632 -23.00 -4.11 0.86
CA HIS A 632 -23.08 -4.99 -0.31
C HIS A 632 -24.05 -4.42 -1.35
N VAL A 633 -25.24 -4.02 -0.91
CA VAL A 633 -26.27 -3.45 -1.80
C VAL A 633 -25.78 -2.15 -2.42
N ILE A 634 -25.14 -1.26 -1.65
CA ILE A 634 -24.60 0.00 -2.17
C ILE A 634 -23.52 -0.26 -3.23
N ILE A 635 -22.56 -1.14 -2.94
CA ILE A 635 -21.44 -1.43 -3.83
C ILE A 635 -21.96 -2.02 -5.15
N GLN A 636 -22.87 -2.99 -5.07
CA GLN A 636 -23.47 -3.58 -6.25
C GLN A 636 -24.37 -2.60 -7.02
N PHE A 637 -25.04 -1.67 -6.33
CA PHE A 637 -25.80 -0.59 -6.97
C PHE A 637 -24.90 0.28 -7.85
N VAL A 638 -23.81 0.83 -7.29
CA VAL A 638 -22.90 1.71 -8.07
C VAL A 638 -22.11 0.93 -9.14
N ARG A 639 -21.80 -0.35 -8.89
CA ARG A 639 -21.23 -1.25 -9.90
C ARG A 639 -22.19 -1.47 -11.06
N GLY A 640 -23.46 -1.76 -10.77
CA GLY A 640 -24.50 -1.94 -11.76
C GLY A 640 -24.74 -0.67 -12.56
N HIS A 641 -24.73 0.50 -11.90
CA HIS A 641 -24.92 1.77 -12.57
C HIS A 641 -23.77 2.13 -13.50
N LEU A 642 -22.53 1.86 -13.09
CA LEU A 642 -21.36 2.03 -13.96
C LEU A 642 -21.40 1.07 -15.16
N ALA A 643 -21.75 -0.21 -14.93
CA ALA A 643 -21.91 -1.19 -16.01
C ALA A 643 -23.03 -0.76 -16.99
N PHE A 644 -24.13 -0.22 -16.49
CA PHE A 644 -25.20 0.35 -17.31
C PHE A 644 -24.70 1.52 -18.17
N SER A 645 -23.92 2.45 -17.60
CA SER A 645 -23.29 3.55 -18.35
C SER A 645 -22.33 3.08 -19.45
N GLU A 646 -21.72 1.91 -19.30
CA GLU A 646 -20.81 1.32 -20.28
C GLU A 646 -21.54 0.46 -21.34
N GLY A 647 -22.87 0.33 -21.24
CA GLY A 647 -23.66 -0.53 -22.13
C GLY A 647 -23.55 -2.03 -21.81
N ARG A 648 -22.91 -2.40 -20.69
CA ARG A 648 -22.81 -3.78 -20.18
C ARG A 648 -24.08 -4.12 -19.38
N TYR A 649 -25.22 -4.13 -20.05
CA TYR A 649 -26.53 -4.28 -19.40
C TYR A 649 -26.72 -5.63 -18.69
N GLN A 650 -26.15 -6.71 -19.25
CA GLN A 650 -26.25 -8.03 -18.63
C GLN A 650 -25.49 -8.08 -17.29
N ASP A 651 -24.24 -7.58 -17.28
CA ASP A 651 -23.45 -7.45 -16.06
C ASP A 651 -24.16 -6.57 -15.02
N ALA A 652 -24.79 -5.47 -15.46
CA ALA A 652 -25.58 -4.60 -14.60
C ALA A 652 -26.78 -5.33 -13.97
N ILE A 653 -27.51 -6.12 -14.75
CA ILE A 653 -28.65 -6.91 -14.25
C ILE A 653 -28.16 -7.92 -13.20
N GLU A 654 -27.11 -8.68 -13.49
CA GLU A 654 -26.60 -9.72 -12.59
C GLU A 654 -26.22 -9.17 -11.21
N VAL A 655 -25.46 -8.07 -11.18
CA VAL A 655 -25.02 -7.48 -9.90
C VAL A 655 -26.18 -6.82 -9.14
N LEU A 656 -27.15 -6.23 -9.83
CA LEU A 656 -28.32 -5.61 -9.19
C LEU A 656 -29.31 -6.65 -8.67
N GLU A 657 -29.48 -7.79 -9.35
CA GLU A 657 -30.27 -8.92 -8.88
C GLU A 657 -29.65 -9.55 -7.62
N ASP A 658 -28.32 -9.68 -7.59
CA ASP A 658 -27.57 -10.09 -6.41
C ASP A 658 -27.83 -9.10 -5.24
N ALA A 659 -27.72 -7.79 -5.49
CA ALA A 659 -28.02 -6.75 -4.52
C ALA A 659 -29.46 -6.89 -3.97
N ALA A 660 -30.46 -7.03 -4.84
CA ALA A 660 -31.86 -7.18 -4.48
C ALA A 660 -32.13 -8.50 -3.70
N SER A 661 -31.41 -9.58 -4.03
CA SER A 661 -31.46 -10.85 -3.31
C SER A 661 -30.93 -10.70 -1.88
N VAL A 662 -29.76 -10.06 -1.71
CA VAL A 662 -29.16 -9.79 -0.39
C VAL A 662 -30.05 -8.88 0.44
N ALA A 663 -30.56 -7.79 -0.14
CA ALA A 663 -31.46 -6.85 0.53
C ALA A 663 -32.69 -7.56 1.14
N ARG A 664 -33.30 -8.50 0.40
CA ARG A 664 -34.45 -9.28 0.87
C ARG A 664 -34.06 -10.33 1.91
N ARG A 665 -33.02 -11.12 1.67
CA ARG A 665 -32.63 -12.24 2.55
C ARG A 665 -32.05 -11.78 3.89
N LYS A 666 -31.40 -10.62 3.92
CA LYS A 666 -30.65 -10.10 5.09
C LYS A 666 -31.25 -8.81 5.64
N ARG A 667 -32.54 -8.54 5.39
CA ARG A 667 -33.19 -7.28 5.78
C ARG A 667 -33.00 -6.89 7.25
N ALA A 668 -33.04 -7.85 8.17
CA ALA A 668 -32.88 -7.64 9.61
C ALA A 668 -31.44 -7.28 10.06
N ASN A 669 -30.48 -7.29 9.13
CA ASN A 669 -29.08 -6.95 9.38
C ASN A 669 -28.67 -5.66 8.68
N ILE A 670 -29.59 -5.00 7.96
CA ILE A 670 -29.31 -3.79 7.18
C ILE A 670 -29.60 -2.57 8.04
N LEU A 671 -28.56 -1.79 8.31
CA LEU A 671 -28.60 -0.66 9.25
C LEU A 671 -29.44 0.53 8.78
N PHE A 672 -29.54 0.77 7.48
CA PHE A 672 -30.32 1.85 6.88
C PHE A 672 -30.82 1.41 5.52
N GLU A 673 -31.86 2.06 5.00
CA GLU A 673 -32.40 1.72 3.68
C GLU A 673 -31.39 2.04 2.55
N PRO A 674 -30.81 1.05 1.85
CA PRO A 674 -29.82 1.28 0.80
C PRO A 674 -30.50 1.81 -0.48
N PRO A 675 -29.74 2.30 -1.47
CA PRO A 675 -30.30 2.76 -2.75
C PRO A 675 -31.16 1.70 -3.45
N ALA A 676 -32.27 2.15 -4.06
CA ALA A 676 -33.22 1.28 -4.74
C ALA A 676 -32.64 0.65 -6.03
N CYS A 677 -32.08 -0.56 -5.92
CA CYS A 677 -31.61 -1.36 -7.07
C CYS A 677 -32.73 -1.71 -8.06
N SER A 678 -33.96 -1.80 -7.55
CA SER A 678 -35.17 -2.12 -8.27
C SER A 678 -35.46 -1.14 -9.41
N ALA A 679 -35.24 0.16 -9.19
CA ALA A 679 -35.44 1.20 -10.19
C ALA A 679 -34.44 1.08 -11.35
N LEU A 680 -33.17 0.77 -11.06
CA LEU A 680 -32.13 0.62 -12.07
C LEU A 680 -32.27 -0.69 -12.86
N LEU A 681 -32.74 -1.77 -12.22
CA LEU A 681 -33.11 -3.01 -12.92
C LEU A 681 -34.20 -2.78 -13.97
N ALA A 682 -35.24 -2.01 -13.64
CA ALA A 682 -36.27 -1.64 -14.61
C ALA A 682 -35.67 -0.89 -15.82
N ARG A 683 -34.73 0.03 -15.58
CA ARG A 683 -34.01 0.74 -16.66
C ARG A 683 -33.18 -0.23 -17.51
N CYS A 684 -32.51 -1.22 -16.92
CA CYS A 684 -31.78 -2.24 -17.66
C CYS A 684 -32.69 -3.08 -18.57
N TYR A 685 -33.87 -3.47 -18.08
CA TYR A 685 -34.87 -4.19 -18.89
C TYR A 685 -35.40 -3.34 -20.05
N LEU A 686 -35.67 -2.06 -19.82
CA LEU A 686 -36.06 -1.13 -20.90
C LEU A 686 -34.94 -0.97 -21.94
N ALA A 687 -33.69 -0.78 -21.50
CA ALA A 687 -32.54 -0.60 -22.39
C ALA A 687 -32.24 -1.85 -23.26
N THR A 688 -32.58 -3.03 -22.78
CA THR A 688 -32.45 -4.30 -23.52
C THR A 688 -33.70 -4.66 -24.34
N GLY A 689 -34.72 -3.78 -24.39
CA GLY A 689 -35.94 -3.97 -25.17
C GLY A 689 -36.99 -4.88 -24.52
N HIS A 690 -36.78 -5.33 -23.28
CA HIS A 690 -37.70 -6.20 -22.55
C HIS A 690 -38.77 -5.41 -21.78
N VAL A 691 -39.62 -4.67 -22.50
CA VAL A 691 -40.62 -3.78 -21.88
C VAL A 691 -41.61 -4.53 -20.98
N GLU A 692 -42.07 -5.71 -21.38
CA GLU A 692 -42.98 -6.53 -20.58
C GLU A 692 -42.32 -6.96 -19.25
N LYS A 693 -41.06 -7.39 -19.28
CA LYS A 693 -40.31 -7.72 -18.05
C LYS A 693 -40.15 -6.50 -17.15
N ALA A 694 -39.91 -5.32 -17.73
CA ALA A 694 -39.81 -4.08 -16.97
C ALA A 694 -41.15 -3.72 -16.29
N ALA A 695 -42.28 -3.98 -16.97
CA ALA A 695 -43.63 -3.79 -16.42
C ALA A 695 -43.92 -4.76 -15.27
N ASP A 696 -43.68 -6.06 -15.46
CA ASP A 696 -43.86 -7.08 -14.42
C ASP A 696 -43.00 -6.77 -13.18
N TRP A 697 -41.76 -6.33 -13.41
CA TRP A 697 -40.83 -5.96 -12.36
C TRP A 697 -41.33 -4.74 -11.58
N VAL A 698 -41.75 -3.68 -12.27
CA VAL A 698 -42.27 -2.47 -11.63
C VAL A 698 -43.56 -2.74 -10.83
N GLU A 699 -44.44 -3.62 -11.31
CA GLU A 699 -45.66 -4.00 -10.60
C GLU A 699 -45.34 -4.67 -9.25
N GLN A 700 -44.31 -5.54 -9.22
CA GLN A 700 -43.82 -6.14 -7.99
C GLN A 700 -43.29 -5.08 -7.01
N ILE A 701 -42.55 -4.09 -7.50
CA ILE A 701 -41.99 -2.99 -6.69
C ILE A 701 -43.08 -2.10 -6.09
N THR A 702 -44.17 -1.81 -6.81
CA THR A 702 -45.24 -0.95 -6.30
C THR A 702 -45.91 -1.47 -5.02
N SER A 703 -45.70 -2.75 -4.68
CA SER A 703 -46.14 -3.34 -3.41
C SER A 703 -45.18 -3.09 -2.23
N GLU A 704 -43.94 -2.65 -2.49
CA GLU A 704 -42.91 -2.41 -1.47
C GLU A 704 -43.05 -1.02 -0.84
N THR A 705 -42.86 -0.94 0.49
CA THR A 705 -42.87 0.31 1.23
C THR A 705 -41.45 0.83 1.45
N PHE A 706 -41.14 1.99 0.87
CA PHE A 706 -39.87 2.70 1.08
C PHE A 706 -40.05 3.78 2.16
N THR A 707 -39.18 3.78 3.17
CA THR A 707 -39.16 4.81 4.21
C THR A 707 -38.41 6.05 3.74
N ASN A 708 -37.32 5.87 2.99
CA ASN A 708 -36.58 6.96 2.36
C ASN A 708 -37.32 7.49 1.12
N PRO A 709 -37.65 8.81 1.04
CA PRO A 709 -38.34 9.38 -0.11
C PRO A 709 -37.52 9.34 -1.41
N LEU A 710 -36.17 9.37 -1.34
CA LEU A 710 -35.33 9.25 -2.54
C LEU A 710 -35.52 7.90 -3.23
N ASN A 711 -35.60 6.81 -2.46
CA ASN A 711 -35.85 5.48 -3.02
C ASN A 711 -37.26 5.37 -3.61
N ARG A 712 -38.25 5.98 -2.97
CA ARG A 712 -39.61 6.07 -3.51
C ARG A 712 -39.64 6.83 -4.82
N GLU A 713 -38.98 7.99 -4.87
CA GLU A 713 -38.86 8.83 -6.06
C GLU A 713 -38.20 8.06 -7.21
N GLN A 714 -37.04 7.45 -6.98
CA GLN A 714 -36.32 6.68 -8.00
C GLN A 714 -37.20 5.57 -8.60
N ASN A 715 -37.94 4.84 -7.77
CA ASN A 715 -38.87 3.81 -8.25
C ASN A 715 -40.05 4.39 -9.02
N GLN A 716 -40.66 5.48 -8.56
CA GLN A 716 -41.77 6.13 -9.26
C GLN A 716 -41.34 6.75 -10.60
N ILE A 717 -40.11 7.25 -10.70
CA ILE A 717 -39.51 7.68 -11.97
C ILE A 717 -39.42 6.48 -12.93
N SER A 718 -38.91 5.33 -12.47
CA SER A 718 -38.86 4.11 -13.29
C SER A 718 -40.24 3.60 -13.68
N VAL A 719 -41.25 3.70 -12.80
CA VAL A 719 -42.65 3.40 -13.14
C VAL A 719 -43.10 4.26 -14.32
N ALA A 720 -42.86 5.58 -14.25
CA ALA A 720 -43.25 6.49 -15.30
C ALA A 720 -42.51 6.21 -16.63
N ARG A 721 -41.21 5.84 -16.58
CA ARG A 721 -40.45 5.41 -17.77
C ARG A 721 -41.10 4.20 -18.44
N VAL A 722 -41.49 3.19 -17.65
CA VAL A 722 -42.17 2.00 -18.16
C VAL A 722 -43.55 2.34 -18.73
N GLN A 723 -44.33 3.19 -18.06
CA GLN A 723 -45.63 3.65 -18.56
C GLN A 723 -45.51 4.39 -19.91
N VAL A 724 -44.49 5.22 -20.09
CA VAL A 724 -44.20 5.86 -21.39
C VAL A 724 -43.86 4.81 -22.45
N ALA A 725 -42.99 3.85 -22.14
CA ALA A 725 -42.61 2.77 -23.06
C ALA A 725 -43.80 1.87 -23.45
N MET A 726 -44.76 1.68 -22.55
CA MET A 726 -46.02 0.96 -22.78
C MET A 726 -47.09 1.76 -23.55
N GLY A 727 -46.79 2.99 -23.97
CA GLY A 727 -47.75 3.84 -24.68
C GLY A 727 -48.85 4.40 -23.77
N GLN A 728 -48.58 4.55 -22.47
CA GLN A 728 -49.50 5.08 -21.46
C GLN A 728 -49.04 6.43 -20.89
N PRO A 729 -48.81 7.46 -21.73
CA PRO A 729 -48.18 8.70 -21.27
C PRO A 729 -49.05 9.50 -20.28
N ALA A 730 -50.38 9.37 -20.34
CA ALA A 730 -51.28 10.00 -19.37
C ALA A 730 -51.10 9.46 -17.94
N ALA A 731 -50.82 8.15 -17.81
CA ALA A 731 -50.52 7.53 -16.51
C ALA A 731 -49.16 8.01 -15.99
N ALA A 732 -48.15 8.10 -16.87
CA ALA A 732 -46.84 8.65 -16.52
C ALA A 732 -46.94 10.10 -16.04
N THR A 733 -47.69 10.95 -16.75
CA THR A 733 -47.96 12.34 -16.33
C THR A 733 -48.63 12.40 -14.96
N ALA A 734 -49.62 11.54 -14.68
CA ALA A 734 -50.30 11.49 -13.39
C ALA A 734 -49.37 11.11 -12.23
N THR A 735 -48.38 10.25 -12.48
CA THR A 735 -47.32 9.91 -11.51
C THR A 735 -46.33 11.06 -11.32
N LEU A 736 -45.86 11.68 -12.41
CA LEU A 736 -44.74 12.63 -12.38
C LEU A 736 -45.12 14.02 -11.84
N VAL A 737 -46.37 14.46 -12.01
CA VAL A 737 -46.82 15.78 -11.52
C VAL A 737 -46.68 15.95 -10.00
N PRO A 738 -47.25 15.08 -9.15
CA PRO A 738 -47.06 15.19 -7.71
C PRO A 738 -45.60 14.98 -7.31
N LEU A 739 -44.89 14.08 -7.98
CA LEU A 739 -43.49 13.77 -7.70
C LEU A 739 -42.55 14.96 -7.95
N ARG A 740 -42.79 15.72 -9.03
CA ARG A 740 -42.05 16.94 -9.33
C ARG A 740 -42.21 17.98 -8.23
N LEU A 741 -43.43 18.13 -7.69
CA LEU A 741 -43.71 19.12 -6.65
C LEU A 741 -43.05 18.74 -5.32
N SER A 742 -43.02 17.46 -4.95
CA SER A 742 -42.31 17.01 -3.74
C SER A 742 -40.80 17.17 -3.90
N ALA A 743 -40.21 16.69 -4.99
CA ALA A 743 -38.78 16.77 -5.23
C ALA A 743 -38.27 18.24 -5.28
N GLU A 744 -39.08 19.16 -5.79
CA GLU A 744 -38.76 20.59 -5.79
C GLU A 744 -38.84 21.21 -4.39
N LYS A 745 -39.86 20.87 -3.61
CA LYS A 745 -40.03 21.33 -2.23
C LYS A 745 -38.88 20.84 -1.33
N ASP A 746 -38.51 19.58 -1.48
CA ASP A 746 -37.52 18.91 -0.61
C ASP A 746 -36.08 19.05 -1.15
N GLN A 747 -35.90 19.77 -2.27
CA GLN A 747 -34.60 20.11 -2.87
C GLN A 747 -33.80 18.89 -3.37
N HIS A 748 -34.49 17.86 -3.86
CA HIS A 748 -33.89 16.66 -4.46
C HIS A 748 -33.53 16.92 -5.93
N TYR A 749 -32.64 17.89 -6.21
CA TYR A 749 -32.48 18.44 -7.56
C TYR A 749 -31.97 17.43 -8.60
N ARG A 750 -31.25 16.37 -8.19
CA ARG A 750 -30.90 15.25 -9.07
C ARG A 750 -32.16 14.56 -9.61
N HIS A 751 -33.03 14.09 -8.73
CA HIS A 751 -34.30 13.47 -9.13
C HIS A 751 -35.23 14.45 -9.82
N LEU A 752 -35.24 15.72 -9.41
CA LEU A 752 -36.06 16.74 -10.09
C LEU A 752 -35.68 16.88 -11.56
N ALA A 753 -34.38 16.88 -11.89
CA ALA A 753 -33.93 16.88 -13.28
C ALA A 753 -34.38 15.62 -14.02
N GLU A 754 -34.25 14.44 -13.40
CA GLU A 754 -34.68 13.16 -13.98
C GLU A 754 -36.20 13.11 -14.21
N ILE A 755 -37.01 13.55 -13.23
CA ILE A 755 -38.46 13.68 -13.32
C ILE A 755 -38.84 14.58 -14.49
N GLN A 756 -38.17 15.73 -14.64
CA GLN A 756 -38.43 16.67 -15.73
C GLN A 756 -38.10 16.09 -17.11
N LEU A 757 -37.08 15.23 -17.22
CA LEU A 757 -36.78 14.50 -18.46
C LEU A 757 -37.90 13.54 -18.83
N VAL A 758 -38.23 12.60 -17.94
CA VAL A 758 -39.28 11.61 -18.21
C VAL A 758 -40.64 12.30 -18.43
N TYR A 759 -40.90 13.41 -17.72
CA TYR A 759 -42.12 14.18 -17.91
C TYR A 759 -42.17 14.87 -19.27
N SER A 760 -41.03 15.38 -19.75
CA SER A 760 -40.96 15.95 -21.10
C SER A 760 -41.28 14.92 -22.18
N GLU A 761 -40.85 13.67 -22.01
CA GLU A 761 -41.17 12.58 -22.94
C GLU A 761 -42.65 12.21 -22.90
N ALA A 762 -43.23 12.06 -21.71
CA ALA A 762 -44.66 11.79 -21.54
C ALA A 762 -45.53 12.88 -22.20
N LEU A 763 -45.18 14.16 -22.00
CA LEU A 763 -45.87 15.29 -22.64
C LEU A 763 -45.73 15.25 -24.16
N ALA A 764 -44.55 14.91 -24.69
CA ALA A 764 -44.34 14.79 -26.13
C ALA A 764 -45.19 13.66 -26.72
N ALA A 765 -45.30 12.52 -26.03
CA ALA A 765 -46.16 11.40 -26.41
C ALA A 765 -47.67 11.72 -26.34
N GLU A 766 -48.09 12.67 -25.50
CA GLU A 766 -49.45 13.24 -25.49
C GLU A 766 -49.69 14.31 -26.59
N GLY A 767 -48.68 14.65 -27.39
CA GLY A 767 -48.78 15.72 -28.40
C GLY A 767 -48.59 17.14 -27.85
N LYS A 768 -48.23 17.28 -26.57
CA LYS A 768 -48.02 18.57 -25.87
C LYS A 768 -46.60 19.11 -26.08
N HIS A 769 -46.20 19.30 -27.33
CA HIS A 769 -44.80 19.61 -27.69
C HIS A 769 -44.23 20.88 -27.06
N LYS A 770 -45.04 21.92 -26.84
CA LYS A 770 -44.58 23.17 -26.22
C LYS A 770 -44.21 22.97 -24.75
N GLU A 771 -45.07 22.27 -24.01
CA GLU A 771 -44.86 21.96 -22.59
C GLU A 771 -43.72 20.95 -22.42
N ALA A 772 -43.64 19.96 -23.31
CA ALA A 772 -42.50 19.03 -23.38
C ALA A 772 -41.17 19.77 -23.51
N ARG A 773 -41.07 20.72 -24.46
CA ARG A 773 -39.85 21.52 -24.66
C ARG A 773 -39.52 22.39 -23.43
N GLN A 774 -40.52 22.92 -22.74
CA GLN A 774 -40.32 23.68 -21.50
C GLN A 774 -39.74 22.80 -20.39
N MET A 775 -40.32 21.61 -20.16
CA MET A 775 -39.82 20.67 -19.15
C MET A 775 -38.39 20.20 -19.47
N LEU A 776 -38.11 19.89 -20.74
CA LEU A 776 -36.77 19.49 -21.17
C LEU A 776 -35.74 20.61 -20.98
N THR A 777 -36.13 21.87 -21.22
CA THR A 777 -35.25 23.02 -20.99
C THR A 777 -34.91 23.19 -19.51
N LEU A 778 -35.89 23.01 -18.62
CA LEU A 778 -35.67 23.06 -17.17
C LEU A 778 -34.75 21.94 -16.70
N ALA A 779 -34.96 20.71 -17.19
CA ALA A 779 -34.09 19.58 -16.88
C ALA A 779 -32.64 19.84 -17.31
N LEU A 780 -32.45 20.37 -18.53
CA LEU A 780 -31.12 20.69 -19.06
C LEU A 780 -30.44 21.78 -18.23
N GLN A 781 -31.15 22.84 -17.85
CA GLN A 781 -30.59 23.91 -17.04
C GLN A 781 -30.08 23.38 -15.70
N ARG A 782 -30.88 22.56 -15.01
CA ARG A 782 -30.49 21.93 -13.74
C ARG A 782 -29.30 20.98 -13.90
N ALA A 783 -29.31 20.17 -14.96
CA ALA A 783 -28.21 19.26 -15.26
C ALA A 783 -26.91 20.02 -15.57
N ALA A 784 -26.99 21.16 -16.26
CA ALA A 784 -25.85 22.03 -16.56
C ALA A 784 -25.30 22.72 -15.30
N GLU A 785 -26.18 23.23 -14.44
CA GLU A 785 -25.81 23.86 -13.16
C GLU A 785 -25.09 22.87 -12.23
N ALA A 786 -25.57 21.62 -12.15
CA ALA A 786 -24.99 20.57 -11.32
C ALA A 786 -23.81 19.83 -11.97
N GLY A 787 -23.69 19.88 -13.30
CA GLY A 787 -22.68 19.13 -14.07
C GLY A 787 -23.06 17.68 -14.40
N PHE A 788 -24.34 17.30 -14.34
CA PHE A 788 -24.84 15.97 -14.71
C PHE A 788 -24.83 15.74 -16.23
N MET A 789 -23.96 14.88 -16.75
CA MET A 789 -23.92 14.57 -18.20
C MET A 789 -24.58 13.23 -18.52
N ARG A 790 -24.31 12.19 -17.73
CA ARG A 790 -24.84 10.84 -18.00
C ARG A 790 -26.34 10.74 -17.79
N LEU A 791 -26.88 11.48 -16.81
CA LEU A 791 -28.32 11.64 -16.61
C LEU A 791 -29.09 12.03 -17.89
N LEU A 792 -28.47 12.79 -18.81
CA LEU A 792 -29.08 13.17 -20.10
C LEU A 792 -28.79 12.16 -21.22
N ALA A 793 -27.58 11.62 -21.24
CA ALA A 793 -27.15 10.71 -22.29
C ALA A 793 -27.83 9.34 -22.17
N GLU A 794 -28.15 8.88 -20.97
CA GLU A 794 -28.65 7.52 -20.71
C GLU A 794 -30.17 7.39 -20.81
N GLU A 795 -30.81 8.30 -21.54
CA GLU A 795 -32.26 8.36 -21.73
C GLU A 795 -32.72 7.71 -23.04
N SER A 796 -34.04 7.62 -23.20
CA SER A 796 -34.69 6.98 -24.35
C SER A 796 -34.27 7.59 -25.69
N PRO A 797 -34.37 6.84 -26.81
CA PRO A 797 -34.12 7.39 -28.15
C PRO A 797 -34.98 8.60 -28.50
N THR A 798 -36.17 8.73 -27.91
CA THR A 798 -37.05 9.89 -28.08
C THR A 798 -36.47 11.11 -27.38
N LEU A 799 -36.10 10.98 -26.10
CA LEU A 799 -35.46 12.07 -25.35
C LEU A 799 -34.13 12.48 -25.97
N ARG A 800 -33.31 11.52 -26.41
CA ARG A 800 -32.07 11.79 -27.14
C ARG A 800 -32.30 12.70 -28.36
N ARG A 801 -33.29 12.39 -29.20
CA ARG A 801 -33.65 13.23 -30.36
C ARG A 801 -34.13 14.61 -29.93
N MET A 802 -34.99 14.68 -28.91
CA MET A 802 -35.48 15.96 -28.39
C MET A 802 -34.34 16.84 -27.84
N CYS A 803 -33.36 16.25 -27.15
CA CYS A 803 -32.15 16.94 -26.68
C CYS A 803 -31.31 17.49 -27.84
N LEU A 804 -31.09 16.68 -28.89
CA LEU A 804 -30.32 17.10 -30.07
C LEU A 804 -30.99 18.28 -30.81
N GLU A 805 -32.31 18.37 -30.80
CA GLU A 805 -33.05 19.48 -31.43
C GLU A 805 -33.17 20.73 -30.56
N LEU A 806 -32.73 20.70 -29.30
CA LEU A 806 -32.97 21.78 -28.34
C LEU A 806 -31.98 22.94 -28.54
N PRO A 807 -32.44 24.18 -28.80
CA PRO A 807 -31.55 25.31 -29.09
C PRO A 807 -30.56 25.64 -27.96
N VAL A 808 -30.96 25.47 -26.70
CA VAL A 808 -30.11 25.77 -25.54
C VAL A 808 -28.87 24.86 -25.50
N LEU A 809 -29.01 23.60 -25.92
CA LEU A 809 -27.89 22.66 -25.97
C LEU A 809 -26.95 22.95 -27.15
N GLN A 810 -27.44 23.58 -28.21
CA GLN A 810 -26.63 24.01 -29.36
C GLN A 810 -25.82 25.29 -29.09
N ALA A 811 -26.06 25.98 -27.96
CA ALA A 811 -25.31 27.16 -27.59
C ALA A 811 -23.85 26.81 -27.23
N PRO A 812 -22.88 27.72 -27.47
CA PRO A 812 -21.49 27.50 -27.11
C PRO A 812 -21.31 27.24 -25.59
N GLY A 813 -20.55 26.21 -25.25
CA GLY A 813 -20.21 25.88 -23.87
C GLY A 813 -19.51 24.53 -23.78
N VAL A 814 -18.50 24.41 -22.90
CA VAL A 814 -17.72 23.17 -22.75
C VAL A 814 -18.61 22.01 -22.32
N TRP A 815 -19.52 22.25 -21.39
CA TRP A 815 -20.48 21.23 -20.93
C TRP A 815 -21.45 20.83 -22.05
N ASN A 816 -22.05 21.81 -22.75
CA ASN A 816 -22.96 21.56 -23.89
C ASN A 816 -22.29 20.71 -24.97
N GLN A 817 -21.05 21.06 -25.34
CA GLN A 817 -20.30 20.34 -26.35
C GLN A 817 -20.08 18.88 -25.96
N LYS A 818 -19.65 18.60 -24.72
CA LYS A 818 -19.45 17.23 -24.23
C LYS A 818 -20.74 16.42 -24.25
N VAL A 819 -21.85 17.00 -23.80
CA VAL A 819 -23.16 16.32 -23.83
C VAL A 819 -23.59 16.04 -25.27
N LEU A 820 -23.43 16.98 -26.21
CA LEU A 820 -23.73 16.76 -27.62
C LEU A 820 -22.87 15.65 -28.25
N GLU A 821 -21.58 15.61 -27.93
CA GLU A 821 -20.68 14.54 -28.36
C GLU A 821 -21.16 13.19 -27.86
N MET A 822 -21.53 13.09 -26.57
CA MET A 822 -22.09 11.87 -25.97
C MET A 822 -23.39 11.43 -26.63
N LEU A 823 -24.35 12.34 -26.83
CA LEU A 823 -25.62 12.04 -27.49
C LEU A 823 -25.41 11.58 -28.93
N ARG A 824 -24.49 12.19 -29.68
CA ARG A 824 -24.20 11.82 -31.08
C ARG A 824 -23.44 10.50 -31.21
N ALA A 825 -22.61 10.15 -30.23
CA ALA A 825 -21.81 8.92 -30.25
C ALA A 825 -22.63 7.63 -30.05
N GLN A 826 -23.88 7.73 -29.61
CA GLN A 826 -24.73 6.57 -29.40
C GLN A 826 -25.19 5.94 -30.74
N PRO A 827 -25.20 4.61 -30.84
CA PRO A 827 -25.68 3.93 -32.03
C PRO A 827 -27.16 4.25 -32.27
N GLU A 828 -27.52 4.56 -33.52
CA GLU A 828 -28.93 4.69 -33.91
C GLU A 828 -29.63 3.33 -33.73
N PRO A 829 -30.88 3.29 -33.24
CA PRO A 829 -31.63 2.05 -33.18
C PRO A 829 -31.91 1.57 -34.61
N SER A 830 -31.12 0.63 -35.10
CA SER A 830 -31.41 -0.08 -36.34
C SER A 830 -32.51 -1.10 -36.08
N GLU A 831 -33.59 -1.03 -36.87
CA GLU A 831 -34.57 -2.11 -36.98
C GLU A 831 -33.88 -3.39 -37.47
N ALA A 832 -33.71 -4.38 -36.58
CA ALA A 832 -33.92 -5.81 -36.83
C ALA A 832 -33.35 -6.65 -35.67
N VAL A 833 -34.24 -7.44 -35.08
CA VAL A 833 -33.92 -8.63 -34.28
C VAL A 833 -33.24 -9.68 -35.18
N ALA A 834 -32.35 -10.46 -34.58
CA ALA A 834 -31.67 -11.67 -35.06
C ALA A 834 -30.35 -11.47 -35.82
N ASP A 835 -29.24 -11.39 -35.07
CA ASP A 835 -28.19 -12.43 -35.10
C ASP A 835 -27.21 -12.20 -33.92
N VAL A 836 -27.34 -12.98 -32.84
CA VAL A 836 -26.30 -13.07 -31.81
C VAL A 836 -25.28 -14.07 -32.32
N GLY A 837 -24.44 -13.61 -33.23
CA GLY A 837 -23.33 -14.36 -33.81
C GLY A 837 -21.99 -13.87 -33.28
N LEU A 838 -21.31 -14.73 -32.53
CA LEU A 838 -19.91 -14.61 -32.10
C LEU A 838 -18.98 -14.12 -33.23
N ALA A 839 -18.37 -12.95 -33.09
CA ALA A 839 -17.18 -12.48 -33.81
C ALA A 839 -16.73 -11.14 -33.16
N ASN A 840 -15.47 -10.84 -32.84
CA ASN A 840 -14.19 -11.50 -33.05
C ASN A 840 -13.23 -11.02 -31.95
N ALA A 841 -12.47 -11.95 -31.39
CA ALA A 841 -11.25 -11.63 -30.66
C ALA A 841 -10.24 -11.01 -31.65
N GLY A 842 -10.03 -9.70 -31.54
CA GLY A 842 -8.97 -8.99 -32.23
C GLY A 842 -7.61 -9.39 -31.65
N THR A 843 -6.73 -9.88 -32.51
CA THR A 843 -5.33 -10.21 -32.22
C THR A 843 -4.55 -8.94 -31.83
N PRO A 844 -3.61 -8.97 -30.86
CA PRO A 844 -2.91 -7.76 -30.42
C PRO A 844 -1.85 -7.35 -31.45
N GLY A 845 -2.05 -6.19 -32.08
CA GLY A 845 -1.15 -5.62 -33.08
C GLY A 845 -0.60 -4.25 -32.65
N ASN A 846 0.54 -4.25 -31.95
CA ASN A 846 1.53 -3.18 -31.83
C ASN A 846 1.02 -1.71 -31.81
N GLU A 847 0.39 -1.30 -30.71
CA GLU A 847 -0.26 0.02 -30.53
C GLU A 847 0.65 1.12 -29.93
N ASN A 848 1.95 0.84 -29.79
CA ASN A 848 2.95 1.76 -29.22
C ASN A 848 3.29 2.98 -30.11
N ALA A 849 2.58 3.17 -31.24
CA ALA A 849 2.85 4.17 -32.28
C ALA A 849 1.99 5.45 -32.18
N GLN A 850 1.03 5.54 -31.23
CA GLN A 850 0.13 6.70 -31.10
C GLN A 850 0.64 7.80 -30.14
N LEU A 851 1.78 7.61 -29.47
CA LEU A 851 2.38 8.64 -28.60
C LEU A 851 3.33 9.55 -29.39
N PRO A 852 3.35 10.89 -29.12
CA PRO A 852 4.32 11.82 -29.72
C PRO A 852 5.78 11.41 -29.46
N GLU A 853 6.01 10.70 -28.35
CA GLU A 853 7.29 10.08 -28.01
C GLU A 853 7.01 8.70 -27.39
N PRO A 854 7.50 7.60 -27.98
CA PRO A 854 7.16 6.25 -27.54
C PRO A 854 7.69 5.96 -26.12
N LEU A 855 6.97 5.13 -25.38
CA LEU A 855 7.43 4.65 -24.08
C LEU A 855 8.62 3.70 -24.26
N SER A 856 9.64 3.87 -23.44
CA SER A 856 10.75 2.93 -23.35
C SER A 856 10.28 1.63 -22.68
N GLN A 857 10.98 0.51 -22.94
CA GLN A 857 10.68 -0.77 -22.27
C GLN A 857 10.68 -0.65 -20.74
N ARG A 858 11.57 0.18 -20.17
CA ARG A 858 11.60 0.45 -18.73
C ARG A 858 10.36 1.21 -18.25
N GLU A 859 9.82 2.13 -19.04
CA GLU A 859 8.59 2.86 -18.71
C GLU A 859 7.35 1.96 -18.83
N ILE A 860 7.30 1.06 -19.82
CA ILE A 860 6.24 0.04 -19.95
C ILE A 860 6.26 -0.92 -18.76
N GLN A 861 7.44 -1.39 -18.37
CA GLN A 861 7.58 -2.27 -17.21
C GLN A 861 7.19 -1.56 -15.90
N VAL A 862 7.56 -0.29 -15.72
CA VAL A 862 7.06 0.53 -14.59
C VAL A 862 5.55 0.64 -14.65
N LEU A 863 4.98 0.90 -15.82
CA LEU A 863 3.54 1.07 -16.02
C LEU A 863 2.75 -0.22 -15.70
N GLU A 864 3.25 -1.39 -16.07
CA GLU A 864 2.69 -2.71 -15.71
C GLU A 864 2.74 -2.97 -14.20
N LEU A 865 3.86 -2.65 -13.55
CA LEU A 865 3.99 -2.84 -12.10
C LEU A 865 3.14 -1.81 -11.33
N ILE A 866 2.94 -0.61 -11.88
CA ILE A 866 1.96 0.35 -11.36
C ILE A 866 0.54 -0.22 -11.47
N ASN A 867 0.23 -0.90 -12.57
CA ASN A 867 -1.07 -1.54 -12.84
C ASN A 867 -1.40 -2.63 -11.82
N GLN A 868 -0.37 -3.31 -11.31
CA GLN A 868 -0.47 -4.33 -10.25
C GLN A 868 -0.57 -3.76 -8.83
N GLY A 869 -0.69 -2.44 -8.68
CA GLY A 869 -0.85 -1.79 -7.37
C GLY A 869 0.43 -1.66 -6.54
N LEU A 870 1.59 -2.03 -7.07
CA LEU A 870 2.86 -2.03 -6.33
C LEU A 870 3.33 -0.62 -5.96
N ALA A 871 3.72 -0.38 -4.71
CA ALA A 871 4.28 0.91 -4.32
C ALA A 871 5.61 1.17 -5.04
N ASN A 872 6.03 2.43 -5.16
CA ASN A 872 7.26 2.79 -5.90
C ASN A 872 8.53 2.06 -5.39
N LYS A 873 8.55 1.66 -4.11
CA LYS A 873 9.64 0.88 -3.50
C LYS A 873 9.61 -0.58 -3.97
N ASP A 874 8.43 -1.15 -4.14
CA ASP A 874 8.25 -2.53 -4.60
C ASP A 874 8.49 -2.63 -6.11
N ILE A 875 8.05 -1.64 -6.89
CA ILE A 875 8.41 -1.51 -8.31
C ILE A 875 9.94 -1.47 -8.46
N ALA A 876 10.62 -0.71 -7.59
CA ALA A 876 12.07 -0.60 -7.60
C ALA A 876 12.76 -1.92 -7.28
N SER A 877 12.25 -2.66 -6.29
CA SER A 877 12.69 -4.01 -5.94
C SER A 877 12.48 -5.00 -7.10
N THR A 878 11.28 -5.03 -7.67
CA THR A 878 10.90 -5.94 -8.78
C THR A 878 11.68 -5.64 -10.06
N MET A 879 12.02 -4.38 -10.32
CA MET A 879 12.82 -3.99 -11.49
C MET A 879 14.34 -4.02 -11.25
N GLY A 880 14.79 -4.30 -10.03
CA GLY A 880 16.22 -4.28 -9.69
C GLY A 880 16.88 -2.90 -9.88
N VAL A 881 16.16 -1.80 -9.60
CA VAL A 881 16.67 -0.43 -9.74
C VAL A 881 16.42 0.39 -8.47
N ALA A 882 17.16 1.49 -8.28
CA ALA A 882 16.92 2.39 -7.15
C ALA A 882 15.52 3.05 -7.22
N PRO A 883 14.85 3.32 -6.08
CA PRO A 883 13.54 4.00 -6.06
C PRO A 883 13.53 5.39 -6.72
N THR A 884 14.68 6.08 -6.73
CA THR A 884 14.89 7.35 -7.45
C THR A 884 14.80 7.18 -8.96
N THR A 885 15.28 6.05 -9.49
CA THR A 885 15.19 5.66 -10.91
C THR A 885 13.76 5.33 -11.29
N VAL A 886 13.01 4.63 -10.44
CA VAL A 886 11.56 4.43 -10.65
C VAL A 886 10.83 5.76 -10.66
N LYS A 887 11.10 6.68 -9.72
CA LYS A 887 10.50 8.03 -9.75
C LYS A 887 10.83 8.80 -11.03
N ALA A 888 12.04 8.66 -11.56
CA ALA A 888 12.42 9.27 -12.84
C ALA A 888 11.66 8.65 -14.03
N HIS A 889 11.51 7.33 -14.06
CA HIS A 889 10.69 6.63 -15.06
C HIS A 889 9.21 7.00 -14.94
N ILE A 890 8.67 7.11 -13.73
CA ILE A 890 7.29 7.55 -13.47
C ILE A 890 7.10 8.99 -13.95
N ARG A 891 8.03 9.90 -13.65
CA ARG A 891 7.95 11.29 -14.11
C ARG A 891 8.02 11.39 -15.64
N ASN A 892 8.90 10.63 -16.28
CA ASN A 892 9.01 10.60 -17.74
C ASN A 892 7.79 9.94 -18.39
N LEU A 893 7.30 8.83 -17.83
CA LEU A 893 6.04 8.18 -18.18
C LEU A 893 4.89 9.20 -18.11
N TYR A 894 4.78 9.95 -17.02
CA TYR A 894 3.74 10.97 -16.84
C TYR A 894 3.88 12.12 -17.84
N GLY A 895 5.12 12.55 -18.10
CA GLY A 895 5.42 13.55 -19.13
C GLY A 895 5.00 13.11 -20.53
N LYS A 896 5.34 11.87 -20.92
CA LYS A 896 5.00 11.29 -22.23
C LYS A 896 3.51 11.00 -22.39
N LEU A 897 2.85 10.59 -21.32
CA LEU A 897 1.40 10.39 -21.28
C LEU A 897 0.62 11.71 -21.07
N ALA A 898 1.29 12.82 -20.75
CA ALA A 898 0.70 14.11 -20.39
C ALA A 898 -0.37 13.97 -19.28
N VAL A 899 0.04 13.46 -18.12
CA VAL A 899 -0.79 13.18 -16.93
C VAL A 899 -0.11 13.67 -15.66
N GLY A 900 -0.89 14.02 -14.63
CA GLY A 900 -0.38 14.55 -13.36
C GLY A 900 -0.33 13.53 -12.23
N SER A 901 -1.09 12.43 -12.34
CA SER A 901 -1.25 11.46 -11.26
C SER A 901 -1.07 10.01 -11.71
N ARG A 902 -0.82 9.13 -10.73
CA ARG A 902 -0.64 7.69 -10.92
C ARG A 902 -1.88 7.04 -11.53
N THR A 903 -3.05 7.46 -11.06
CA THR A 903 -4.35 6.98 -11.53
C THR A 903 -4.62 7.47 -12.96
N GLU A 904 -4.29 8.72 -13.29
CA GLU A 904 -4.40 9.23 -14.67
C GLU A 904 -3.46 8.50 -15.64
N ALA A 905 -2.24 8.17 -15.21
CA ALA A 905 -1.28 7.44 -16.04
C ALA A 905 -1.78 6.04 -16.42
N LEU A 906 -2.36 5.31 -15.47
CA LEU A 906 -2.98 4.00 -15.74
C LEU A 906 -4.20 4.11 -16.65
N ALA A 907 -5.06 5.10 -16.39
CA ALA A 907 -6.24 5.34 -17.21
C ALA A 907 -5.86 5.66 -18.67
N LYS A 908 -4.86 6.52 -18.88
CA LYS A 908 -4.38 6.91 -20.20
C LYS A 908 -3.63 5.77 -20.91
N ALA A 909 -2.86 4.98 -20.17
CA ALA A 909 -2.20 3.79 -20.71
C ALA A 909 -3.17 2.72 -21.20
N ARG A 910 -4.24 2.43 -20.45
CA ARG A 910 -5.30 1.50 -20.89
C ARG A 910 -6.09 2.05 -22.08
N ALA A 911 -6.37 3.35 -22.11
CA ALA A 911 -7.02 4.01 -23.25
C ALA A 911 -6.17 3.96 -24.54
N LEU A 912 -4.85 3.81 -24.41
CA LEU A 912 -3.90 3.65 -25.51
C LEU A 912 -3.55 2.17 -25.79
N GLY A 913 -4.21 1.21 -25.13
CA GLY A 913 -3.95 -0.23 -25.29
C GLY A 913 -2.58 -0.71 -24.81
N LEU A 914 -1.88 0.09 -23.99
CA LEU A 914 -0.55 -0.22 -23.47
C LEU A 914 -0.58 -1.16 -22.25
N LEU A 915 -1.77 -1.40 -21.70
CA LEU A 915 -2.02 -2.30 -20.59
C LEU A 915 -3.33 -3.06 -20.88
N THR A 916 -3.33 -4.37 -20.65
CA THR A 916 -4.53 -5.23 -20.65
C THR A 916 -5.37 -5.06 -19.39
#